data_AF-A0A3M0W1C6-F1
#
_entry.id   AF-A0A3M0W1C6-F1
#
_cell.length_a   1.000
_cell.length_b   1.000
_cell.length_c   1.000
_cell.angle_alpha   90.00
_cell.angle_beta   90.00
_cell.angle_gamma   90.00
#
_symmetry.space_group_name_H-M   'P 1'
#
loop_
_entity.id
_entity.type
_entity.pdbx_description
1 polymer ?
#
loop_
_entity_poly.entity_id
_entity_poly.type
_entity_poly.pdbx_seq_one_letter_code
_entity_poly.pdbx_strand_id
1 'polypeptide(L)'
;MASKFPEIQGGGSLILAWQIKNKNVLVVGGGEVAAGRIVNLLNADARVTVVCPRDGLNEEVAYRVEQGQVEHVDRVFLPIDLLPEKKISMVLTAIDDPDASTQIWKVCKELKIPVNVADVPPECDFYFGSVHRDGPLQVMVSTNGNGPRLAASIRRQIGQMLPEGTGESIRKVGLLRKRLRRAAPGQTTADISKRMGWMSEVCDKWSTADFNNMNDEDMERLISFYEQGVVPSFEEIRRGPQETDGWGFDAKPPLHRSSRAGDSRSGQQHCTVIMQSIQSLRKKMKETSLQDAKVEAIHFKNKMGKIGNLWNRNHRHDEPHEQATDRKRTGICASHRFQSFFPERENNKIKWYVDGRDYFWAVSVGLENAKEVIYIEDWWLSPELFLRRPPYFHQEWRLDQVIKRAAERGVQVYVIVYKEVAQALTCNSAHTKHALRRLCPEGSKGYGNIHILRHPDHNMFENLGDMTFYWAHHEKFIVIDYHLAFIGGLDLCYGRWDTMQHPLADVHPSGVQNEVWPGQDYNNNRIMDFHTVQDWANNELDKTEYGRMPWHDVAMGLVGECVLDIAEHFVLRWNHIKRDKYKRDASVDWLCITTRAEKHGSNPDEDLVAVQRPRHPVGQYINHPITPLDPSKLKDQGTVHAQIVRSSDDWSSGILNEKSIQNAYCEIIENAQHYVYIENQFFITATGEQQLPVRNTIGRAIVNACLRAERENRKFRVIVVIPAIPGFAGDLRQDAAIGTRAIMDYQYKSINRGEHSIFGQLRKANVDPTKYLFFFNLRAYDRINKTPALIQQEKDSGVSYQQLQRAEAEEIMGTGIHGFAEEDNEKDTKKGKGTQISSSEQQKIIDQKRRFEAARKKIDVKDPINSADSIAEDAMSRGGTVSEEVWEGDIEEEKKHFVQEELYVHCKLLIADDKTVICGSSNLNDRSQLGSRDSELSIVMTDTRKLESTMDGQPYEAGYHAATLRRHLWREHLGLIDAQPLDASNDPNAQPPTVAMNAEYFGPEWDFVADPLSDQVWDLWTKQATVNTGVYRYLFRADPDNDIKTWTDYDSFLPRSSTSQGHLHDPYMPAKQVREQLDKIRGHLVWMPLDFLCHEEMAVKGLQVNAVTE
;
A
#
# COMPACT_ATOMS: atom_id res chain seq x y z
N MET A 1 -10.46 12.05 6.23
CA MET A 1 -10.25 10.87 5.38
C MET A 1 -10.90 11.04 4.02
N ALA A 2 -10.16 11.24 2.93
CA ALA A 2 -10.64 10.95 1.58
C ALA A 2 -10.77 9.43 1.39
N SER A 3 -11.87 8.93 1.93
CA SER A 3 -12.28 7.55 2.04
C SER A 3 -11.72 6.64 0.94
N LYS A 4 -11.20 5.48 1.38
CA LYS A 4 -10.66 4.33 0.61
C LYS A 4 -11.62 3.83 -0.48
N PHE A 5 -12.86 4.26 -0.34
CA PHE A 5 -13.93 4.17 -1.28
C PHE A 5 -14.34 5.60 -1.57
N PRO A 6 -14.61 5.99 -2.83
CA PRO A 6 -15.12 7.33 -3.10
C PRO A 6 -16.22 7.63 -2.08
N GLU A 7 -16.11 8.80 -1.43
CA GLU A 7 -17.07 9.25 -0.42
C GLU A 7 -18.47 8.92 -0.94
N ILE A 8 -19.31 8.31 -0.11
CA ILE A 8 -20.66 7.94 -0.54
C ILE A 8 -21.40 9.24 -0.81
N GLN A 9 -21.42 9.64 -2.08
CA GLN A 9 -22.12 10.81 -2.56
C GLN A 9 -23.60 10.46 -2.64
N GLY A 10 -24.31 10.67 -1.53
CA GLY A 10 -25.76 10.64 -1.47
C GLY A 10 -26.40 11.64 -2.45
N GLY A 11 -27.67 11.41 -2.82
CA GLY A 11 -28.39 12.28 -3.75
C GLY A 11 -28.23 11.92 -5.23
N GLY A 12 -27.48 10.85 -5.55
CA GLY A 12 -27.42 10.19 -6.86
C GLY A 12 -28.60 9.28 -7.15
N SER A 13 -29.06 9.20 -8.40
CA SER A 13 -29.94 8.11 -8.86
C SER A 13 -29.11 6.91 -9.32
N LEU A 14 -29.55 5.69 -9.00
CA LEU A 14 -28.94 4.47 -9.54
C LEU A 14 -29.27 4.39 -11.05
N ILE A 15 -28.24 4.48 -11.89
CA ILE A 15 -28.40 4.45 -13.35
C ILE A 15 -28.65 3.01 -13.79
N LEU A 16 -29.89 2.73 -14.20
CA LEU A 16 -30.33 1.40 -14.63
C LEU A 16 -30.89 1.43 -16.05
N ALA A 17 -30.51 0.45 -16.88
CA ALA A 17 -31.13 0.21 -18.18
C ALA A 17 -32.37 -0.69 -18.02
N TRP A 18 -33.53 -0.09 -17.79
CA TRP A 18 -34.75 -0.85 -17.51
C TRP A 18 -35.40 -1.42 -18.79
N GLN A 19 -35.45 -2.75 -18.88
CA GLN A 19 -36.11 -3.47 -19.98
C GLN A 19 -37.64 -3.43 -19.84
N ILE A 20 -38.28 -2.65 -20.73
CA ILE A 20 -39.75 -2.50 -20.82
C ILE A 20 -40.34 -3.01 -22.14
N LYS A 21 -39.56 -3.77 -22.91
CA LYS A 21 -40.00 -4.39 -24.15
C LYS A 21 -41.28 -5.20 -23.95
N ASN A 22 -42.30 -4.93 -24.77
CA ASN A 22 -43.64 -5.52 -24.74
C ASN A 22 -44.44 -5.31 -23.45
N LYS A 23 -43.98 -4.46 -22.52
CA LYS A 23 -44.73 -4.13 -21.31
C LYS A 23 -45.69 -2.98 -21.56
N ASN A 24 -46.83 -3.00 -20.88
CA ASN A 24 -47.83 -1.92 -20.97
C ASN A 24 -47.36 -0.74 -20.11
N VAL A 25 -47.27 0.44 -20.72
CA VAL A 25 -46.89 1.69 -20.07
C VAL A 25 -47.98 2.72 -20.30
N LEU A 26 -48.44 3.34 -19.22
CA LEU A 26 -49.49 4.33 -19.25
C LEU A 26 -48.88 5.74 -19.25
N VAL A 27 -49.25 6.56 -20.22
CA VAL A 27 -48.92 7.98 -20.26
C VAL A 27 -50.21 8.78 -20.03
N VAL A 28 -50.21 9.63 -19.02
CA VAL A 28 -51.35 10.50 -18.70
C VAL A 28 -51.00 11.92 -19.13
N GLY A 29 -51.75 12.47 -20.09
CA GLY A 29 -51.46 13.75 -20.74
C GLY A 29 -50.97 13.60 -22.20
N GLY A 30 -51.23 14.63 -23.02
CA GLY A 30 -50.99 14.62 -24.47
C GLY A 30 -50.11 15.76 -25.00
N GLY A 31 -49.57 16.62 -24.14
CA GLY A 31 -48.77 17.79 -24.52
C GLY A 31 -47.31 17.47 -24.89
N GLU A 32 -46.49 18.52 -25.03
CA GLU A 32 -45.07 18.42 -25.43
C GLU A 32 -44.24 17.48 -24.55
N VAL A 33 -44.50 17.48 -23.24
CA VAL A 33 -43.81 16.59 -22.28
C VAL A 33 -44.18 15.12 -22.53
N ALA A 34 -45.43 14.86 -22.90
CA ALA A 34 -45.89 13.51 -23.24
C ALA A 34 -45.24 13.02 -24.54
N ALA A 35 -45.13 13.87 -25.57
CA ALA A 35 -44.47 13.53 -26.83
C ALA A 35 -43.04 13.02 -26.62
N GLY A 36 -42.22 13.76 -25.87
CA GLY A 36 -40.84 13.37 -25.57
C GLY A 36 -40.73 12.04 -24.80
N ARG A 37 -41.67 11.76 -23.90
CA ARG A 37 -41.74 10.50 -23.14
C ARG A 37 -42.14 9.32 -24.02
N ILE A 38 -43.14 9.50 -24.88
CA ILE A 38 -43.62 8.48 -25.81
C ILE A 38 -42.50 8.03 -26.75
N VAL A 39 -41.69 8.96 -27.26
CA VAL A 39 -40.53 8.64 -28.11
C VAL A 39 -39.55 7.70 -27.39
N ASN A 40 -39.23 7.98 -26.12
CA ASN A 40 -38.33 7.13 -25.34
C ASN A 40 -38.91 5.74 -25.09
N LEU A 41 -40.22 5.64 -24.81
CA LEU A 41 -40.91 4.38 -24.60
C LEU A 41 -40.98 3.52 -25.86
N LEU A 42 -41.30 4.12 -27.00
CA LEU A 42 -41.35 3.42 -28.29
C LEU A 42 -39.96 2.93 -28.72
N ASN A 43 -38.92 3.73 -28.49
CA ASN A 43 -37.52 3.33 -28.71
C ASN A 43 -37.06 2.17 -27.81
N ALA A 44 -37.79 1.89 -26.73
CA ALA A 44 -37.58 0.77 -25.82
C ALA A 44 -38.55 -0.40 -26.07
N ASP A 45 -39.29 -0.39 -27.19
CA ASP A 45 -40.26 -1.39 -27.59
C ASP A 45 -41.43 -1.58 -26.60
N ALA A 46 -41.84 -0.53 -25.88
CA ALA A 46 -42.98 -0.60 -24.95
C ALA A 46 -44.34 -0.54 -25.68
N ARG A 47 -45.38 -1.09 -25.05
CA ARG A 47 -46.78 -0.90 -25.49
C ARG A 47 -47.35 0.31 -24.75
N VAL A 48 -47.58 1.40 -25.48
CA VAL A 48 -47.92 2.69 -24.86
C VAL A 48 -49.41 2.98 -25.02
N THR A 49 -50.08 3.25 -23.91
CA THR A 49 -51.45 3.77 -23.88
C THR A 49 -51.42 5.20 -23.35
N VAL A 50 -52.00 6.14 -24.10
CA VAL A 50 -52.10 7.56 -23.75
C VAL A 50 -53.52 7.86 -23.30
N VAL A 51 -53.69 8.43 -22.12
CA VAL A 51 -54.99 8.88 -21.58
C VAL A 51 -54.99 10.39 -21.47
N CYS A 52 -55.74 11.04 -22.36
CA CYS A 52 -56.06 12.46 -22.27
C CYS A 52 -57.26 12.78 -23.18
N PRO A 53 -58.00 13.87 -22.93
CA PRO A 53 -58.92 14.44 -23.90
C PRO A 53 -58.24 14.72 -25.25
N ARG A 54 -58.92 14.49 -26.37
CA ARG A 54 -58.39 14.63 -27.74
C ARG A 54 -57.94 16.06 -28.07
N ASP A 55 -58.58 17.06 -27.50
CA ASP A 55 -58.19 18.47 -27.58
C ASP A 55 -56.87 18.77 -26.82
N GLY A 56 -56.43 17.87 -25.93
CA GLY A 56 -55.15 17.95 -25.22
C GLY A 56 -53.97 17.27 -25.92
N LEU A 57 -54.16 16.71 -27.13
CA LEU A 57 -53.08 16.12 -27.92
C LEU A 57 -52.31 17.21 -28.68
N ASN A 58 -50.99 17.23 -28.52
CA ASN A 58 -50.14 18.00 -29.42
C ASN A 58 -50.00 17.30 -30.80
N GLU A 59 -49.40 18.00 -31.76
CA GLU A 59 -49.24 17.49 -33.13
C GLU A 59 -48.47 16.15 -33.20
N GLU A 60 -47.42 15.97 -32.41
CA GLU A 60 -46.62 14.74 -32.43
C GLU A 60 -47.38 13.55 -31.81
N VAL A 61 -48.06 13.73 -30.68
CA VAL A 61 -48.85 12.65 -30.07
C VAL A 61 -50.03 12.30 -30.96
N ALA A 62 -50.74 13.29 -31.53
CA ALA A 62 -51.82 13.06 -32.49
C ALA A 62 -51.34 12.24 -33.70
N TYR A 63 -50.20 12.61 -34.30
CA TYR A 63 -49.59 11.85 -35.38
C TYR A 63 -49.32 10.39 -34.98
N ARG A 64 -48.76 10.13 -33.80
CA ARG A 64 -48.46 8.76 -33.34
C ARG A 64 -49.72 7.92 -33.09
N VAL A 65 -50.81 8.56 -32.65
CA VAL A 65 -52.13 7.93 -32.52
C VAL A 65 -52.67 7.55 -33.90
N GLU A 66 -52.62 8.46 -34.87
CA GLU A 66 -53.06 8.21 -36.26
C GLU A 66 -52.26 7.11 -36.96
N GLN A 67 -50.94 7.05 -36.69
CA GLN A 67 -50.07 5.98 -37.19
C GLN A 67 -50.24 4.64 -36.44
N GLY A 68 -51.13 4.57 -35.43
CA GLY A 68 -51.36 3.37 -34.64
C GLY A 68 -50.15 2.94 -33.80
N GLN A 69 -49.23 3.86 -33.49
CA GLN A 69 -48.04 3.57 -32.69
C GLN A 69 -48.32 3.56 -31.19
N VAL A 70 -49.37 4.25 -30.75
CA VAL A 70 -49.85 4.28 -29.37
C VAL A 70 -51.37 4.12 -29.34
N GLU A 71 -51.90 3.53 -28.27
CA GLU A 71 -53.34 3.45 -28.03
C GLU A 71 -53.83 4.73 -27.34
N HIS A 72 -54.86 5.40 -27.85
CA HIS A 72 -55.40 6.62 -27.23
C HIS A 72 -56.77 6.38 -26.60
N VAL A 73 -56.89 6.82 -25.35
CA VAL A 73 -58.14 6.81 -24.58
C VAL A 73 -58.57 8.26 -24.38
N ASP A 74 -59.57 8.67 -25.15
CA ASP A 74 -60.08 10.05 -25.24
C ASP A 74 -60.95 10.42 -24.02
N ARG A 75 -60.29 10.61 -22.88
CA ARG A 75 -60.87 11.14 -21.63
C ARG A 75 -59.76 11.48 -20.64
N VAL A 76 -60.14 12.09 -19.53
CA VAL A 76 -59.25 12.23 -18.36
C VAL A 76 -58.96 10.88 -17.70
N PHE A 77 -57.85 10.80 -16.97
CA PHE A 77 -57.44 9.63 -16.21
C PHE A 77 -58.47 9.25 -15.14
N LEU A 78 -58.70 7.95 -14.99
CA LEU A 78 -59.52 7.39 -13.91
C LEU A 78 -58.73 6.28 -13.21
N PRO A 79 -58.92 6.04 -11.90
CA PRO A 79 -58.23 4.95 -11.18
C PRO A 79 -58.40 3.56 -11.84
N ILE A 80 -59.48 3.37 -12.62
CA ILE A 80 -59.73 2.16 -13.41
C ILE A 80 -58.64 1.88 -14.47
N ASP A 81 -57.82 2.88 -14.82
CA ASP A 81 -56.71 2.74 -15.75
C ASP A 81 -55.50 2.02 -15.18
N LEU A 82 -55.46 1.85 -13.86
CA LEU A 82 -54.43 1.11 -13.16
C LEU A 82 -54.91 -0.24 -12.62
N LEU A 83 -56.09 -0.72 -13.06
CA LEU A 83 -56.58 -2.01 -12.61
C LEU A 83 -55.57 -3.13 -12.92
N PRO A 84 -55.40 -4.12 -12.01
CA PRO A 84 -54.39 -5.17 -12.16
C PRO A 84 -54.45 -5.93 -13.49
N GLU A 85 -55.64 -6.12 -14.07
CA GLU A 85 -55.82 -6.79 -15.36
C GLU A 85 -55.21 -6.05 -16.55
N LYS A 86 -55.02 -4.73 -16.45
CA LYS A 86 -54.34 -3.92 -17.48
C LYS A 86 -52.82 -4.12 -17.46
N LYS A 87 -52.27 -4.73 -16.40
CA LYS A 87 -50.85 -5.11 -16.25
C LYS A 87 -49.88 -3.94 -16.56
N ILE A 88 -50.23 -2.75 -16.07
CA ILE A 88 -49.40 -1.55 -16.25
C ILE A 88 -48.10 -1.74 -15.47
N SER A 89 -46.96 -1.61 -16.17
CA SER A 89 -45.63 -1.79 -15.61
C SER A 89 -44.95 -0.48 -15.22
N MET A 90 -45.45 0.64 -15.73
CA MET A 90 -44.91 1.99 -15.50
C MET A 90 -45.98 3.02 -15.83
N VAL A 91 -46.01 4.13 -15.07
CA VAL A 91 -46.88 5.28 -15.32
C VAL A 91 -46.05 6.55 -15.50
N LEU A 92 -46.37 7.33 -16.52
CA LEU A 92 -45.76 8.63 -16.78
C LEU A 92 -46.84 9.72 -16.78
N THR A 93 -46.84 10.60 -15.78
CA THR A 93 -47.79 11.74 -15.74
C THR A 93 -47.16 12.98 -16.34
N ALA A 94 -47.81 13.53 -17.36
CA ALA A 94 -47.40 14.69 -18.15
C ALA A 94 -48.62 15.63 -18.34
N ILE A 95 -49.26 15.96 -17.23
CA ILE A 95 -50.40 16.89 -17.16
C ILE A 95 -50.03 18.10 -16.31
N ASP A 96 -50.53 19.28 -16.67
CA ASP A 96 -50.29 20.54 -15.96
C ASP A 96 -51.24 20.73 -14.76
N ASP A 97 -51.52 19.63 -14.04
CA ASP A 97 -52.33 19.60 -12.83
C ASP A 97 -51.56 18.83 -11.74
N PRO A 98 -50.88 19.56 -10.83
CA PRO A 98 -50.10 18.95 -9.76
C PRO A 98 -50.95 18.11 -8.81
N ASP A 99 -52.15 18.56 -8.45
CA ASP A 99 -53.01 17.84 -7.51
C ASP A 99 -53.48 16.51 -8.12
N ALA A 100 -53.89 16.52 -9.40
CA ALA A 100 -54.24 15.30 -10.12
C ALA A 100 -53.02 14.37 -10.27
N SER A 101 -51.84 14.91 -10.54
CA SER A 101 -50.59 14.14 -10.63
C SER A 101 -50.23 13.47 -9.30
N THR A 102 -50.36 14.17 -8.18
CA THR A 102 -50.15 13.63 -6.84
C THR A 102 -51.15 12.54 -6.50
N GLN A 103 -52.42 12.65 -6.93
CA GLN A 103 -53.40 11.57 -6.74
C GLN A 103 -53.05 10.33 -7.55
N ILE A 104 -52.63 10.49 -8.81
CA ILE A 104 -52.15 9.37 -9.64
C ILE A 104 -50.95 8.70 -8.98
N TRP A 105 -50.00 9.49 -8.46
CA TRP A 105 -48.83 9.01 -7.73
C TRP A 105 -49.23 8.17 -6.51
N LYS A 106 -50.16 8.63 -5.66
CA LYS A 106 -50.64 7.89 -4.49
C LYS A 106 -51.20 6.51 -4.87
N VAL A 107 -52.04 6.47 -5.90
CA VAL A 107 -52.61 5.20 -6.40
C VAL A 107 -51.51 4.27 -6.95
N CYS A 108 -50.52 4.82 -7.65
CA CYS A 108 -49.38 4.05 -8.13
C CYS A 108 -48.55 3.45 -6.99
N LYS A 109 -48.38 4.18 -5.87
CA LYS A 109 -47.69 3.67 -4.67
C LYS A 109 -48.43 2.52 -4.01
N GLU A 110 -49.74 2.63 -3.85
CA GLU A 110 -50.57 1.57 -3.30
C GLU A 110 -50.49 0.29 -4.15
N LEU A 111 -50.48 0.44 -5.47
CA LEU A 111 -50.40 -0.67 -6.43
C LEU A 111 -48.98 -1.14 -6.72
N LYS A 112 -47.95 -0.49 -6.13
CA LYS A 112 -46.52 -0.75 -6.37
C LYS A 112 -46.11 -0.65 -7.84
N ILE A 113 -46.72 0.29 -8.56
CA ILE A 113 -46.39 0.60 -9.95
C ILE A 113 -45.44 1.80 -9.96
N PRO A 114 -44.23 1.70 -10.53
CA PRO A 114 -43.31 2.82 -10.56
C PRO A 114 -43.82 3.95 -11.44
N VAL A 115 -43.72 5.18 -10.93
CA VAL A 115 -44.30 6.37 -11.57
C VAL A 115 -43.26 7.49 -11.73
N ASN A 116 -43.33 8.20 -12.84
CA ASN A 116 -42.59 9.43 -13.06
C ASN A 116 -43.56 10.59 -13.33
N VAL A 117 -43.46 11.62 -12.51
CA VAL A 117 -44.32 12.81 -12.52
C VAL A 117 -43.55 13.99 -13.13
N ALA A 118 -44.10 14.59 -14.18
CA ALA A 118 -43.50 15.79 -14.79
C ALA A 118 -43.39 16.91 -13.75
N ASP A 119 -42.21 17.53 -13.68
CA ASP A 119 -41.93 18.72 -12.88
C ASP A 119 -42.20 18.61 -11.36
N VAL A 120 -42.40 17.39 -10.84
CA VAL A 120 -42.49 17.10 -9.40
C VAL A 120 -41.46 16.02 -9.01
N PRO A 121 -40.17 16.37 -8.89
CA PRO A 121 -39.11 15.40 -8.61
C PRO A 121 -39.28 14.57 -7.32
N PRO A 122 -39.85 15.10 -6.21
CA PRO A 122 -40.10 14.30 -4.99
C PRO A 122 -41.12 13.18 -5.18
N GLU A 123 -41.98 13.29 -6.20
CA GLU A 123 -43.03 12.32 -6.51
C GLU A 123 -42.62 11.38 -7.68
N CYS A 124 -41.33 11.34 -8.02
CA CYS A 124 -40.79 10.43 -9.03
C CYS A 124 -40.09 9.22 -8.39
N ASP A 125 -40.37 8.01 -8.90
CA ASP A 125 -39.59 6.81 -8.60
C ASP A 125 -38.29 6.71 -9.42
N PHE A 126 -38.25 7.39 -10.57
CA PHE A 126 -37.13 7.40 -11.48
C PHE A 126 -37.10 8.70 -12.29
N TYR A 127 -35.93 9.05 -12.83
CA TYR A 127 -35.72 10.24 -13.65
C TYR A 127 -35.28 9.87 -15.06
N PHE A 128 -35.69 10.67 -16.06
CA PHE A 128 -35.14 10.57 -17.41
C PHE A 128 -33.79 11.29 -17.49
N GLY A 129 -32.76 10.57 -17.94
CA GLY A 129 -31.46 11.16 -18.30
C GLY A 129 -31.43 11.65 -19.74
N SER A 130 -30.42 12.46 -20.07
CA SER A 130 -30.09 12.84 -21.44
C SER A 130 -29.33 11.71 -22.11
N VAL A 131 -29.95 11.03 -23.08
CA VAL A 131 -29.40 9.82 -23.71
C VAL A 131 -28.85 10.10 -25.11
N HIS A 132 -27.60 9.72 -25.37
CA HIS A 132 -27.08 9.54 -26.72
C HIS A 132 -27.28 8.07 -27.13
N ARG A 133 -27.77 7.84 -28.34
CA ARG A 133 -28.00 6.51 -28.86
C ARG A 133 -27.44 6.41 -30.29
N ASP A 134 -26.64 5.39 -30.50
CA ASP A 134 -26.13 4.96 -31.81
C ASP A 134 -26.34 3.45 -31.94
N GLY A 135 -27.43 3.05 -32.59
CA GLY A 135 -27.87 1.66 -32.66
C GLY A 135 -28.02 1.00 -31.26
N PRO A 136 -27.26 -0.07 -30.94
CA PRO A 136 -27.26 -0.72 -29.63
C PRO A 136 -26.44 0.03 -28.55
N LEU A 137 -25.61 1.01 -28.93
CA LEU A 137 -24.89 1.84 -27.98
C LEU A 137 -25.84 2.86 -27.36
N GLN A 138 -25.83 2.94 -26.04
CA GLN A 138 -26.57 3.96 -25.29
C GLN A 138 -25.65 4.55 -24.22
N VAL A 139 -25.59 5.89 -24.17
CA VAL A 139 -24.87 6.64 -23.14
C VAL A 139 -25.87 7.58 -22.48
N MET A 140 -26.08 7.44 -21.17
CA MET A 140 -26.98 8.28 -20.41
C MET A 140 -26.20 9.26 -19.52
N VAL A 141 -26.55 10.54 -19.61
CA VAL A 141 -26.08 11.59 -18.70
C VAL A 141 -27.25 12.02 -17.82
N SER A 142 -27.18 11.76 -16.52
CA SER A 142 -28.18 12.18 -15.53
C SER A 142 -27.65 13.31 -14.67
N THR A 143 -28.51 14.26 -14.32
CA THR A 143 -28.27 15.31 -13.31
C THR A 143 -29.26 15.19 -12.13
N ASN A 144 -29.94 14.04 -12.01
CA ASN A 144 -31.01 13.80 -11.03
C ASN A 144 -32.10 14.88 -11.08
N GLY A 145 -32.41 15.37 -12.29
CA GLY A 145 -33.40 16.42 -12.52
C GLY A 145 -32.89 17.85 -12.35
N ASN A 146 -31.70 18.08 -11.77
CA ASN A 146 -31.22 19.43 -11.41
C ASN A 146 -30.75 20.30 -12.60
N GLY A 147 -30.42 19.69 -13.74
CA GLY A 147 -29.79 20.43 -14.84
C GLY A 147 -29.96 19.77 -16.22
N PRO A 148 -31.18 19.74 -16.78
CA PRO A 148 -31.46 19.04 -18.04
C PRO A 148 -30.70 19.61 -19.25
N ARG A 149 -30.49 20.94 -19.31
CA ARG A 149 -29.72 21.59 -20.40
C ARG A 149 -28.23 21.25 -20.34
N LEU A 150 -27.66 21.18 -19.15
CA LEU A 150 -26.27 20.80 -18.96
C LEU A 150 -26.05 19.32 -19.32
N ALA A 151 -26.96 18.44 -18.89
CA ALA A 151 -26.96 17.03 -19.27
C ALA A 151 -27.03 16.84 -20.80
N ALA A 152 -27.81 17.66 -21.50
CA ALA A 152 -27.87 17.68 -22.97
C ALA A 152 -26.55 18.13 -23.62
N SER A 153 -25.89 19.14 -23.04
CA SER A 153 -24.61 19.63 -23.56
C SER A 153 -23.48 18.61 -23.41
N ILE A 154 -23.35 18.02 -22.22
CA ILE A 154 -22.35 16.98 -21.93
C ILE A 154 -22.57 15.76 -22.82
N ARG A 155 -23.82 15.30 -22.96
CA ARG A 155 -24.17 14.21 -23.86
C ARG A 155 -23.72 14.50 -25.30
N ARG A 156 -23.91 15.72 -25.81
CA ARG A 156 -23.47 16.08 -27.18
C ARG A 156 -21.95 15.98 -27.34
N GLN A 157 -21.19 16.46 -26.36
CA GLN A 157 -19.73 16.37 -26.37
C GLN A 157 -19.27 14.90 -26.36
N ILE A 158 -19.85 14.07 -25.49
CA ILE A 158 -19.53 12.63 -25.44
C ILE A 158 -19.85 11.96 -26.78
N GLY A 159 -21.02 12.24 -27.35
CA GLY A 159 -21.42 11.70 -28.65
C GLY A 159 -20.44 12.06 -29.77
N GLN A 160 -19.88 13.27 -29.77
CA GLN A 160 -18.89 13.71 -30.77
C GLN A 160 -17.51 13.05 -30.62
N MET A 161 -17.19 12.53 -29.43
CA MET A 161 -15.93 11.85 -29.16
C MET A 161 -15.97 10.35 -29.50
N LEU A 162 -17.15 9.78 -29.73
CA LEU A 162 -17.28 8.37 -30.07
C LEU A 162 -16.80 8.11 -31.51
N PRO A 163 -16.01 7.05 -31.75
CA PRO A 163 -15.60 6.66 -33.10
C PRO A 163 -16.81 6.42 -34.01
N GLU A 164 -16.70 6.83 -35.25
CA GLU A 164 -17.76 6.64 -36.24
C GLU A 164 -18.07 5.15 -36.45
N GLY A 165 -19.36 4.79 -36.45
CA GLY A 165 -19.82 3.42 -36.64
C GLY A 165 -19.65 2.51 -35.42
N THR A 166 -19.44 3.05 -34.22
CA THR A 166 -19.35 2.26 -32.98
C THR A 166 -20.60 1.41 -32.73
N GLY A 167 -21.81 1.96 -32.95
CA GLY A 167 -23.06 1.20 -32.82
C GLY A 167 -23.12 -0.02 -33.74
N GLU A 168 -22.64 0.12 -34.98
CA GLU A 168 -22.60 -0.97 -35.97
C GLU A 168 -21.58 -2.05 -35.60
N SER A 169 -20.41 -1.66 -35.07
CA SER A 169 -19.43 -2.62 -34.56
C SER A 169 -20.01 -3.48 -33.44
N ILE A 170 -20.71 -2.87 -32.47
CA ILE A 170 -21.36 -3.60 -31.37
C ILE A 170 -22.43 -4.56 -31.91
N ARG A 171 -23.19 -4.16 -32.93
CA ARG A 171 -24.17 -5.03 -33.59
C ARG A 171 -23.50 -6.25 -34.21
N LYS A 172 -22.37 -6.07 -34.89
CA LYS A 172 -21.61 -7.15 -35.54
C LYS A 172 -20.94 -8.08 -34.54
N VAL A 173 -20.39 -7.57 -33.44
CA VAL A 173 -19.93 -8.39 -32.31
C VAL A 173 -21.09 -9.22 -31.75
N GLY A 174 -22.27 -8.63 -31.59
CA GLY A 174 -23.47 -9.34 -31.16
C GLY A 174 -23.88 -10.48 -32.12
N LEU A 175 -23.74 -10.26 -33.44
CA LEU A 175 -24.00 -11.29 -34.44
C LEU A 175 -22.94 -12.41 -34.37
N LEU A 176 -21.66 -12.05 -34.28
CA LEU A 176 -20.55 -12.99 -34.14
C LEU A 176 -20.73 -13.88 -32.90
N ARG A 177 -21.10 -13.30 -31.75
CA ARG A 177 -21.42 -14.06 -30.52
C ARG A 177 -22.56 -15.05 -30.72
N LYS A 178 -23.62 -14.67 -31.44
CA LYS A 178 -24.74 -15.57 -31.74
C LYS A 178 -24.32 -16.71 -32.65
N ARG A 179 -23.49 -16.44 -33.65
CA ARG A 179 -22.98 -17.47 -34.57
C ARG A 179 -22.00 -18.41 -33.88
N LEU A 180 -21.08 -17.89 -33.07
CA LEU A 180 -20.18 -18.71 -32.27
C LEU A 180 -20.93 -19.67 -31.33
N ARG A 181 -22.01 -19.21 -30.69
CA ARG A 181 -22.87 -20.07 -29.86
C ARG A 181 -23.57 -21.19 -30.65
N ARG A 182 -23.82 -20.99 -31.95
CA ARG A 182 -24.37 -22.03 -32.83
C ARG A 182 -23.30 -23.02 -33.28
N ALA A 183 -22.11 -22.51 -33.63
CA ALA A 183 -20.98 -23.32 -34.08
C ALA A 183 -20.42 -24.21 -32.96
N ALA A 184 -20.37 -23.69 -31.73
CA ALA A 184 -19.97 -24.42 -30.53
C ALA A 184 -21.11 -24.37 -29.50
N PRO A 185 -22.06 -25.34 -29.48
CA PRO A 185 -23.26 -25.28 -28.66
C PRO A 185 -23.09 -25.75 -27.21
N GLY A 186 -21.87 -26.16 -26.80
CA GLY A 186 -21.59 -26.70 -25.46
C GLY A 186 -22.13 -25.81 -24.33
N GLN A 187 -22.72 -26.43 -23.30
CA GLN A 187 -23.40 -25.73 -22.21
C GLN A 187 -22.70 -25.87 -20.86
N THR A 188 -21.55 -26.56 -20.79
CA THR A 188 -20.80 -26.66 -19.55
C THR A 188 -20.16 -25.30 -19.19
N THR A 189 -19.84 -25.13 -17.91
CA THR A 189 -19.12 -23.93 -17.44
C THR A 189 -17.79 -23.73 -18.19
N ALA A 190 -17.11 -24.82 -18.54
CA ALA A 190 -15.88 -24.79 -19.33
C ALA A 190 -16.12 -24.30 -20.77
N ASP A 191 -17.20 -24.74 -21.43
CA ASP A 191 -17.54 -24.30 -22.79
C ASP A 191 -17.95 -22.82 -22.85
N ILE A 192 -18.69 -22.37 -21.82
CA ILE A 192 -19.07 -20.96 -21.67
C ILE A 192 -17.81 -20.11 -21.45
N SER A 193 -16.92 -20.54 -20.56
CA SER A 193 -15.65 -19.86 -20.29
C SER A 193 -14.76 -19.77 -21.54
N LYS A 194 -14.59 -20.88 -22.27
CA LYS A 194 -13.81 -20.93 -23.54
C LYS A 194 -14.37 -19.96 -24.60
N ARG A 195 -15.70 -19.92 -24.80
CA ARG A 195 -16.32 -18.97 -25.76
C ARG A 195 -16.19 -17.52 -25.30
N MET A 196 -16.31 -17.25 -24.00
CA MET A 196 -16.16 -15.89 -23.47
C MET A 196 -14.74 -15.39 -23.62
N GLY A 197 -13.75 -16.21 -23.23
CA GLY A 197 -12.33 -15.87 -23.37
C GLY A 197 -11.95 -15.58 -24.82
N TRP A 198 -12.33 -16.45 -25.76
CA TRP A 198 -12.05 -16.24 -27.17
C TRP A 198 -12.73 -14.99 -27.75
N MET A 199 -13.99 -14.70 -27.34
CA MET A 199 -14.69 -13.49 -27.78
C MET A 199 -14.05 -12.20 -27.25
N SER A 200 -13.57 -12.21 -25.99
CA SER A 200 -12.83 -11.09 -25.42
C SER A 200 -11.57 -10.82 -26.22
N GLU A 201 -10.81 -11.86 -26.55
CA GLU A 201 -9.59 -11.74 -27.36
C GLU A 201 -9.89 -11.19 -28.78
N VAL A 202 -11.01 -11.54 -29.40
CA VAL A 202 -11.45 -10.92 -30.67
C VAL A 202 -11.70 -9.42 -30.48
N CYS A 203 -12.44 -9.03 -29.44
CA CYS A 203 -12.77 -7.62 -29.16
C CYS A 203 -11.54 -6.77 -28.80
N ASP A 204 -10.53 -7.37 -28.16
CA ASP A 204 -9.30 -6.68 -27.80
C ASP A 204 -8.34 -6.54 -29.00
N LYS A 205 -8.35 -7.51 -29.92
CA LYS A 205 -7.44 -7.55 -31.07
C LYS A 205 -7.94 -6.75 -32.28
N TRP A 206 -9.25 -6.64 -32.48
CA TRP A 206 -9.85 -5.98 -33.65
C TRP A 206 -10.34 -4.57 -33.33
N SER A 207 -10.10 -3.62 -34.23
CA SER A 207 -10.56 -2.24 -34.08
C SER A 207 -12.03 -2.06 -34.48
N THR A 208 -12.64 -0.93 -34.09
CA THR A 208 -13.97 -0.51 -34.59
C THR A 208 -14.04 -0.51 -36.11
N ALA A 209 -12.96 -0.09 -36.79
CA ALA A 209 -12.90 -0.12 -38.24
C ALA A 209 -12.92 -1.56 -38.79
N ASP A 210 -12.22 -2.50 -38.15
CA ASP A 210 -12.20 -3.92 -38.57
C ASP A 210 -13.59 -4.54 -38.42
N PHE A 211 -14.25 -4.33 -37.29
CA PHE A 211 -15.63 -4.79 -37.09
C PHE A 211 -16.57 -4.16 -38.10
N ASN A 212 -16.49 -2.84 -38.33
CA ASN A 212 -17.33 -2.16 -39.34
C ASN A 212 -17.09 -2.66 -40.76
N ASN A 213 -15.88 -3.13 -41.07
CA ASN A 213 -15.56 -3.68 -42.39
C ASN A 213 -15.84 -5.19 -42.51
N MET A 214 -16.02 -5.92 -41.41
CA MET A 214 -16.30 -7.37 -41.39
C MET A 214 -17.62 -7.72 -42.09
N ASN A 215 -17.56 -8.59 -43.10
CA ASN A 215 -18.74 -9.16 -43.75
C ASN A 215 -19.09 -10.55 -43.18
N ASP A 216 -20.16 -11.16 -43.70
CA ASP A 216 -20.61 -12.48 -43.21
C ASP A 216 -19.60 -13.60 -43.48
N GLU A 217 -18.84 -13.54 -44.58
CA GLU A 217 -17.79 -14.51 -44.91
C GLU A 217 -16.60 -14.39 -43.97
N ASP A 218 -16.18 -13.15 -43.68
CA ASP A 218 -15.12 -12.84 -42.71
C ASP A 218 -15.48 -13.39 -41.32
N MET A 219 -16.75 -13.29 -40.94
CA MET A 219 -17.27 -13.78 -39.66
C MET A 219 -17.23 -15.31 -39.56
N GLU A 220 -17.60 -16.03 -40.63
CA GLU A 220 -17.50 -17.50 -40.66
C GLU A 220 -16.04 -17.97 -40.67
N ARG A 221 -15.17 -17.31 -41.44
CA ARG A 221 -13.73 -17.60 -41.43
C ARG A 221 -13.15 -17.41 -40.04
N LEU A 222 -13.47 -16.30 -39.38
CA LEU A 222 -13.01 -16.04 -38.02
C LEU A 222 -13.48 -17.13 -37.05
N ILE A 223 -14.74 -17.55 -37.11
CA ILE A 223 -15.28 -18.62 -36.26
C ILE A 223 -14.56 -19.96 -36.51
N SER A 224 -14.11 -20.25 -37.73
CA SER A 224 -13.42 -21.51 -38.04
C SER A 224 -12.13 -21.72 -37.23
N PHE A 225 -11.51 -20.65 -36.72
CA PHE A 225 -10.33 -20.72 -35.85
C PHE A 225 -10.66 -20.96 -34.36
N TYR A 226 -11.94 -20.98 -33.98
CA TYR A 226 -12.37 -21.14 -32.60
C TYR A 226 -11.89 -22.45 -31.96
N GLU A 227 -11.99 -23.57 -32.67
CA GLU A 227 -11.57 -24.88 -32.12
C GLU A 227 -10.06 -24.93 -31.86
N GLN A 228 -9.28 -24.21 -32.68
CA GLN A 228 -7.83 -24.08 -32.56
C GLN A 228 -7.42 -23.12 -31.43
N GLY A 229 -8.38 -22.34 -30.89
CA GLY A 229 -8.12 -21.37 -29.82
C GLY A 229 -7.31 -20.15 -30.27
N VAL A 230 -7.30 -19.84 -31.58
CA VAL A 230 -6.52 -18.73 -32.15
C VAL A 230 -7.47 -17.64 -32.64
N VAL A 231 -7.09 -16.38 -32.46
CA VAL A 231 -7.78 -15.22 -33.05
C VAL A 231 -6.92 -14.60 -34.15
N PRO A 232 -7.17 -14.85 -35.44
CA PRO A 232 -6.47 -14.16 -36.53
C PRO A 232 -6.85 -12.67 -36.60
N SER A 233 -5.96 -11.85 -37.14
CA SER A 233 -6.23 -10.46 -37.48
C SER A 233 -7.19 -10.35 -38.68
N PHE A 234 -7.82 -9.19 -38.83
CA PHE A 234 -8.75 -8.94 -39.92
C PHE A 234 -8.13 -9.10 -41.32
N GLU A 235 -6.85 -8.76 -41.49
CA GLU A 235 -6.14 -8.99 -42.75
C GLU A 235 -5.88 -10.47 -43.03
N GLU A 236 -5.54 -11.25 -42.00
CA GLU A 236 -5.23 -12.68 -42.14
C GLU A 236 -6.46 -13.48 -42.60
N ILE A 237 -7.65 -13.17 -42.08
CA ILE A 237 -8.88 -13.84 -42.52
C ILE A 237 -9.27 -13.49 -43.97
N ARG A 238 -8.87 -12.32 -44.46
CA ARG A 238 -9.19 -11.83 -45.81
C ARG A 238 -8.19 -12.30 -46.86
N ARG A 239 -6.94 -12.58 -46.48
CA ARG A 239 -5.91 -13.11 -47.39
C ARG A 239 -6.20 -14.54 -47.87
N GLY A 240 -7.10 -15.28 -47.19
CA GLY A 240 -7.42 -16.68 -47.50
C GLY A 240 -6.25 -17.63 -47.20
N PRO A 241 -6.46 -18.97 -47.19
CA PRO A 241 -5.35 -19.90 -47.05
C PRO A 241 -4.45 -19.77 -48.28
N GLN A 242 -3.16 -19.47 -48.08
CA GLN A 242 -2.17 -19.79 -49.10
C GLN A 242 -2.21 -21.31 -49.32
N GLU A 243 -2.33 -21.74 -50.58
CA GLU A 243 -2.19 -23.13 -50.99
C GLU A 243 -0.97 -23.73 -50.30
N THR A 244 -1.23 -24.62 -49.34
CA THR A 244 -0.23 -25.57 -48.87
C THR A 244 -0.37 -26.77 -49.78
N ASP A 245 0.63 -27.00 -50.63
CA ASP A 245 0.72 -28.21 -51.42
C ASP A 245 0.57 -29.43 -50.50
N GLY A 246 -0.48 -30.21 -50.78
CA GLY A 246 -0.93 -31.29 -49.92
C GLY A 246 0.08 -32.45 -49.84
N TRP A 247 0.27 -32.94 -48.62
CA TRP A 247 0.51 -34.35 -48.36
C TRP A 247 -0.42 -34.77 -47.22
N GLY A 248 -1.61 -35.24 -47.60
CA GLY A 248 -2.57 -35.86 -46.69
C GLY A 248 -2.12 -37.26 -46.29
N PHE A 249 -2.37 -37.64 -45.04
CA PHE A 249 -2.36 -39.02 -44.59
C PHE A 249 -3.71 -39.35 -43.95
N ASP A 250 -4.55 -40.01 -44.72
CA ASP A 250 -5.70 -40.77 -44.21
C ASP A 250 -5.26 -42.18 -43.82
N ALA A 251 -6.01 -42.75 -42.87
CA ALA A 251 -5.67 -43.95 -42.13
C ALA A 251 -6.06 -45.28 -42.81
N LYS A 252 -5.34 -46.34 -42.37
CA LYS A 252 -5.69 -47.77 -42.20
C LYS A 252 -5.24 -48.83 -43.25
N PRO A 253 -5.05 -50.11 -42.82
CA PRO A 253 -3.91 -51.02 -43.13
C PRO A 253 -4.35 -52.21 -44.02
N PRO A 254 -3.65 -53.37 -44.12
CA PRO A 254 -2.24 -53.77 -43.97
C PRO A 254 -1.68 -54.43 -45.26
N LEU A 255 -0.40 -54.86 -45.24
CA LEU A 255 0.13 -56.15 -45.76
C LEU A 255 1.47 -56.05 -46.52
N HIS A 256 2.38 -56.90 -46.03
CA HIS A 256 3.43 -57.62 -46.75
C HIS A 256 4.67 -56.90 -47.33
N ARG A 257 5.80 -57.37 -46.75
CA ARG A 257 7.02 -57.88 -47.41
C ARG A 257 7.99 -56.89 -48.07
N SER A 258 9.09 -56.75 -47.34
CA SER A 258 10.43 -57.19 -47.73
C SER A 258 11.38 -56.22 -48.45
N SER A 259 12.63 -56.29 -47.97
CA SER A 259 13.92 -56.08 -48.65
C SER A 259 14.38 -54.62 -48.85
N ARG A 260 15.48 -54.25 -48.16
CA ARG A 260 16.88 -54.11 -48.64
C ARG A 260 17.11 -52.76 -49.35
N ALA A 261 17.86 -51.83 -48.76
CA ALA A 261 19.33 -51.70 -48.76
C ALA A 261 19.88 -51.01 -50.03
N GLY A 262 20.86 -50.11 -49.82
CA GLY A 262 21.68 -49.48 -50.87
C GLY A 262 21.41 -47.97 -51.00
N ASP A 263 22.23 -46.98 -50.69
CA ASP A 263 23.68 -46.74 -50.64
C ASP A 263 24.07 -45.62 -51.63
N SER A 264 24.81 -44.65 -51.10
CA SER A 264 25.87 -43.85 -51.74
C SER A 264 25.58 -42.76 -52.80
N ARG A 265 26.22 -41.61 -52.49
CA ARG A 265 27.10 -40.77 -53.34
C ARG A 265 26.53 -39.71 -54.30
N SER A 266 26.88 -38.48 -53.92
CA SER A 266 27.62 -37.47 -54.72
C SER A 266 26.79 -36.76 -55.79
N GLY A 267 26.90 -35.45 -56.01
CA GLY A 267 27.94 -34.49 -55.73
C GLY A 267 27.80 -33.47 -56.86
N GLN A 268 27.67 -32.19 -56.50
CA GLN A 268 27.94 -31.01 -57.33
C GLN A 268 27.57 -31.07 -58.82
N GLN A 269 26.49 -30.36 -59.19
CA GLN A 269 26.53 -29.39 -60.29
C GLN A 269 25.23 -28.59 -60.37
N HIS A 270 25.25 -27.33 -59.94
CA HIS A 270 24.92 -26.16 -60.79
C HIS A 270 24.71 -24.89 -59.94
N CYS A 271 25.84 -24.25 -59.60
CA CYS A 271 25.92 -22.81 -59.39
C CYS A 271 25.80 -22.09 -60.74
N THR A 272 24.60 -21.93 -61.31
CA THR A 272 24.44 -20.99 -62.46
C THR A 272 23.03 -20.46 -62.73
N VAL A 273 22.15 -20.37 -61.72
CA VAL A 273 20.84 -19.69 -61.90
C VAL A 273 20.55 -18.63 -60.82
N ILE A 274 21.31 -18.59 -59.73
CA ILE A 274 21.06 -17.66 -58.61
C ILE A 274 21.76 -16.29 -58.78
N MET A 275 22.65 -16.14 -59.77
CA MET A 275 23.43 -14.90 -59.97
C MET A 275 22.78 -13.87 -60.93
N GLN A 276 21.74 -14.21 -61.68
CA GLN A 276 21.09 -13.26 -62.60
C GLN A 276 19.80 -12.61 -62.04
N SER A 277 19.16 -13.21 -61.04
CA SER A 277 17.95 -12.62 -60.40
C SER A 277 18.28 -11.59 -59.30
N ILE A 278 19.53 -11.54 -58.85
CA ILE A 278 19.99 -10.62 -57.77
C ILE A 278 20.52 -9.29 -58.33
N GLN A 279 20.93 -9.26 -59.60
CA GLN A 279 21.40 -8.01 -60.24
C GLN A 279 20.26 -7.16 -60.83
N SER A 280 19.09 -7.73 -61.13
CA SER A 280 17.91 -6.97 -61.60
C SER A 280 17.11 -6.32 -60.46
N LEU A 281 17.20 -6.86 -59.24
CA LEU A 281 16.59 -6.27 -58.03
C LEU A 281 17.47 -5.19 -57.37
N ARG A 282 18.80 -5.28 -57.49
CA ARG A 282 19.73 -4.26 -56.95
C ARG A 282 19.78 -2.94 -57.71
N LYS A 283 19.16 -2.86 -58.90
CA LYS A 283 19.10 -1.62 -59.70
C LYS A 283 17.78 -0.84 -59.55
N LYS A 284 16.81 -1.35 -58.77
CA LYS A 284 15.51 -0.70 -58.52
C LYS A 284 15.25 -0.30 -57.05
N MET A 285 16.22 -0.45 -56.15
CA MET A 285 16.12 -0.02 -54.74
C MET A 285 17.34 0.77 -54.27
N LYS A 286 17.82 1.69 -55.12
CA LYS A 286 18.68 2.79 -54.67
C LYS A 286 17.87 4.06 -54.77
N GLU A 287 17.07 4.33 -53.75
CA GLU A 287 16.85 5.63 -53.14
C GLU A 287 15.72 5.50 -52.09
N THR A 288 16.05 5.94 -50.87
CA THR A 288 15.21 6.16 -49.66
C THR A 288 14.49 4.96 -48.98
N SER A 289 14.51 4.97 -47.64
CA SER A 289 13.77 4.12 -46.65
C SER A 289 14.45 2.88 -45.99
N LEU A 290 15.78 2.81 -45.92
CA LEU A 290 16.47 1.71 -45.18
C LEU A 290 16.56 1.90 -43.64
N GLN A 291 16.06 2.99 -43.08
CA GLN A 291 15.98 3.19 -41.62
C GLN A 291 14.62 2.74 -41.05
N ASP A 292 13.51 2.99 -41.74
CA ASP A 292 12.16 2.76 -41.20
C ASP A 292 11.77 1.27 -41.16
N ALA A 293 12.09 0.51 -42.21
CA ALA A 293 11.83 -0.93 -42.25
C ALA A 293 12.63 -1.72 -41.18
N LYS A 294 13.80 -1.20 -40.78
CA LYS A 294 14.62 -1.80 -39.72
C LYS A 294 14.04 -1.50 -38.33
N VAL A 295 13.44 -0.31 -38.16
CA VAL A 295 12.75 0.10 -36.94
C VAL A 295 11.44 -0.67 -36.75
N GLU A 296 10.65 -0.87 -37.81
CA GLU A 296 9.43 -1.69 -37.77
C GLU A 296 9.72 -3.17 -37.46
N ALA A 297 10.75 -3.76 -38.07
CA ALA A 297 11.14 -5.15 -37.78
C ALA A 297 11.62 -5.34 -36.33
N ILE A 298 12.30 -4.33 -35.76
CA ILE A 298 12.70 -4.33 -34.34
C ILE A 298 11.47 -4.16 -33.43
N HIS A 299 10.53 -3.28 -33.80
CA HIS A 299 9.27 -3.10 -33.06
C HIS A 299 8.42 -4.36 -33.06
N PHE A 300 8.32 -5.06 -34.19
CA PHE A 300 7.59 -6.32 -34.31
C PHE A 300 8.27 -7.46 -33.52
N LYS A 301 9.60 -7.55 -33.56
CA LYS A 301 10.38 -8.51 -32.75
C LYS A 301 10.23 -8.25 -31.25
N ASN A 302 10.24 -6.99 -30.82
CA ASN A 302 9.99 -6.61 -29.42
C ASN A 302 8.55 -6.91 -28.99
N LYS A 303 7.57 -6.76 -29.90
CA LYS A 303 6.15 -7.07 -29.62
C LYS A 303 5.89 -8.58 -29.54
N MET A 304 6.59 -9.39 -30.32
CA MET A 304 6.55 -10.87 -30.20
C MET A 304 7.34 -11.39 -29.00
N GLY A 305 8.46 -10.76 -28.63
CA GLY A 305 9.19 -11.08 -27.39
C GLY A 305 8.31 -10.91 -26.14
N LYS A 306 7.47 -9.87 -26.10
CA LYS A 306 6.49 -9.63 -25.03
C LYS A 306 5.41 -10.71 -24.90
N ILE A 307 5.15 -11.51 -25.95
CA ILE A 307 4.19 -12.63 -25.91
C ILE A 307 4.86 -13.92 -25.38
N GLY A 308 6.18 -14.09 -25.63
CA GLY A 308 6.98 -15.16 -25.01
C GLY A 308 7.15 -15.00 -23.50
N ASN A 309 7.09 -13.76 -23.01
CA ASN A 309 7.15 -13.42 -21.58
C ASN A 309 5.99 -14.00 -20.73
N LEU A 310 4.91 -14.47 -21.35
CA LEU A 310 3.81 -15.16 -20.66
C LEU A 310 4.15 -16.59 -20.21
N TRP A 311 5.19 -17.20 -20.79
CA TRP A 311 5.57 -18.61 -20.52
C TRP A 311 6.97 -18.77 -19.91
N ASN A 312 7.83 -17.75 -19.97
CA ASN A 312 9.13 -17.72 -19.27
C ASN A 312 9.26 -16.44 -18.42
N ARG A 313 9.06 -16.57 -17.10
CA ARG A 313 9.24 -15.46 -16.13
C ARG A 313 10.68 -14.93 -16.11
N ASN A 314 11.67 -15.77 -16.45
CA ASN A 314 13.09 -15.43 -16.43
C ASN A 314 13.65 -15.03 -17.82
N HIS A 315 12.83 -14.50 -18.72
CA HIS A 315 13.29 -14.15 -20.08
C HIS A 315 14.48 -13.17 -20.14
N ARG A 316 14.77 -12.43 -19.05
CA ARG A 316 15.95 -11.56 -18.87
C ARG A 316 17.23 -12.31 -18.47
N HIS A 317 17.16 -13.64 -18.44
CA HIS A 317 18.24 -14.56 -18.07
C HIS A 317 18.51 -15.60 -19.19
N ASP A 318 17.93 -15.42 -20.38
CA ASP A 318 17.98 -16.42 -21.44
C ASP A 318 19.22 -16.27 -22.34
N GLU A 319 19.76 -15.06 -22.48
CA GLU A 319 20.91 -14.84 -23.34
C GLU A 319 22.21 -15.40 -22.71
N PRO A 320 23.16 -15.92 -23.50
CA PRO A 320 24.37 -16.56 -22.97
C PRO A 320 25.19 -15.69 -22.01
N HIS A 321 25.14 -14.38 -22.19
CA HIS A 321 25.83 -13.41 -21.34
C HIS A 321 25.10 -13.16 -20.02
N GLU A 322 23.76 -13.15 -20.02
CA GLU A 322 22.94 -13.03 -18.81
C GLU A 322 23.13 -14.28 -17.94
N GLN A 323 23.05 -15.47 -18.55
CA GLN A 323 23.35 -16.74 -17.88
C GLN A 323 24.78 -16.79 -17.31
N ALA A 324 25.75 -16.15 -17.97
CA ALA A 324 27.11 -16.06 -17.45
C ALA A 324 27.18 -15.21 -16.19
N THR A 325 26.53 -14.04 -16.19
CA THR A 325 26.38 -13.17 -15.03
C THR A 325 25.65 -13.87 -13.89
N ASP A 326 24.56 -14.58 -14.17
CA ASP A 326 23.81 -15.33 -13.16
C ASP A 326 24.62 -16.47 -12.56
N ARG A 327 25.41 -17.18 -13.37
CA ARG A 327 26.37 -18.18 -12.86
C ARG A 327 27.40 -17.55 -11.92
N LYS A 328 27.93 -16.36 -12.26
CA LYS A 328 28.85 -15.63 -11.37
C LYS A 328 28.14 -15.27 -10.05
N ARG A 329 26.98 -14.61 -10.10
CA ARG A 329 26.20 -14.22 -8.91
C ARG A 329 25.83 -15.42 -8.04
N THR A 330 25.32 -16.49 -8.65
CA THR A 330 24.97 -17.74 -7.94
C THR A 330 26.20 -18.36 -7.28
N GLY A 331 27.35 -18.35 -7.96
CA GLY A 331 28.62 -18.81 -7.39
C GLY A 331 29.06 -17.98 -6.18
N ILE A 332 28.90 -16.65 -6.24
CA ILE A 332 29.18 -15.73 -5.12
C ILE A 332 28.24 -16.03 -3.96
N CYS A 333 26.92 -16.05 -4.21
CA CYS A 333 25.93 -16.38 -3.18
C CYS A 333 26.25 -17.72 -2.51
N ALA A 334 26.49 -18.77 -3.29
CA ALA A 334 26.80 -20.10 -2.76
C ALA A 334 28.11 -20.15 -1.94
N SER A 335 29.03 -19.20 -2.13
CA SER A 335 30.28 -19.09 -1.37
C SER A 335 30.14 -18.32 -0.05
N HIS A 336 29.05 -17.60 0.14
CA HIS A 336 28.80 -16.80 1.35
C HIS A 336 27.76 -17.46 2.25
N ARG A 337 27.83 -17.15 3.55
CA ARG A 337 26.82 -17.58 4.52
C ARG A 337 25.42 -17.09 4.12
N PHE A 338 24.41 -17.89 4.47
CA PHE A 338 22.99 -17.70 4.12
C PHE A 338 22.67 -17.66 2.62
N GLN A 339 23.64 -17.97 1.76
CA GLN A 339 23.56 -17.72 0.32
C GLN A 339 23.35 -16.25 -0.03
N SER A 340 23.88 -15.32 0.78
CA SER A 340 23.80 -13.89 0.50
C SER A 340 24.73 -13.49 -0.64
N PHE A 341 24.28 -12.57 -1.47
CA PHE A 341 25.18 -11.93 -2.43
C PHE A 341 26.32 -11.16 -1.74
N PHE A 342 26.06 -10.62 -0.55
CA PHE A 342 27.05 -9.86 0.22
C PHE A 342 27.84 -10.75 1.18
N PRO A 343 29.17 -10.57 1.27
CA PRO A 343 30.02 -11.34 2.18
C PRO A 343 29.83 -10.90 3.63
N GLU A 344 30.32 -11.73 4.55
CA GLU A 344 30.52 -11.34 5.95
C GLU A 344 31.62 -10.26 6.05
N ARG A 345 31.38 -9.22 6.87
CA ARG A 345 32.26 -8.07 7.10
C ARG A 345 32.64 -7.99 8.57
N GLU A 346 33.93 -7.95 8.85
CA GLU A 346 34.45 -7.83 10.21
C GLU A 346 34.51 -6.37 10.67
N ASN A 347 34.51 -6.19 11.99
CA ASN A 347 34.90 -4.94 12.66
C ASN A 347 34.15 -3.68 12.16
N ASN A 348 32.84 -3.79 11.92
CA ASN A 348 31.98 -2.63 11.65
C ASN A 348 31.63 -1.92 12.96
N LYS A 349 31.41 -0.61 12.87
CA LYS A 349 30.85 0.21 13.96
C LYS A 349 29.36 0.32 13.75
N ILE A 350 28.59 -0.49 14.49
CA ILE A 350 27.13 -0.55 14.36
C ILE A 350 26.45 -0.20 15.67
N LYS A 351 25.47 0.68 15.58
CA LYS A 351 24.71 1.27 16.68
C LYS A 351 23.22 1.02 16.46
N TRP A 352 22.47 0.72 17.51
CA TRP A 352 21.00 0.58 17.45
C TRP A 352 20.29 1.90 17.81
N TYR A 353 19.10 2.08 17.27
CA TYR A 353 18.12 3.10 17.62
C TYR A 353 16.78 2.43 17.92
N VAL A 354 16.17 2.82 19.02
CA VAL A 354 14.85 2.39 19.44
C VAL A 354 13.94 3.62 19.33
N ASP A 355 12.85 3.45 18.60
CA ASP A 355 11.88 4.47 18.22
C ASP A 355 12.40 5.62 17.34
N GLY A 356 11.46 6.45 16.90
CA GLY A 356 11.69 7.49 15.91
C GLY A 356 12.53 8.66 16.43
N ARG A 357 12.41 9.06 17.70
CA ARG A 357 13.10 10.24 18.23
C ARG A 357 14.61 10.15 18.05
N ASP A 358 15.22 9.05 18.50
CA ASP A 358 16.67 8.85 18.41
C ASP A 358 17.13 8.67 16.96
N TYR A 359 16.38 7.88 16.19
CA TYR A 359 16.68 7.62 14.79
C TYR A 359 16.64 8.89 13.93
N PHE A 360 15.53 9.63 13.95
CA PHE A 360 15.37 10.82 13.12
C PHE A 360 16.31 11.95 13.51
N TRP A 361 16.66 12.04 14.80
CA TRP A 361 17.71 12.96 15.23
C TRP A 361 19.06 12.59 14.61
N ALA A 362 19.46 11.32 14.66
CA ALA A 362 20.70 10.84 14.08
C ALA A 362 20.74 11.05 12.56
N VAL A 363 19.62 10.78 11.87
CA VAL A 363 19.45 11.05 10.44
C VAL A 363 19.62 12.53 10.14
N SER A 364 19.02 13.43 10.95
CA SER A 364 19.15 14.88 10.76
C SER A 364 20.61 15.33 10.81
N VAL A 365 21.40 14.77 11.74
CA VAL A 365 22.84 15.06 11.87
C VAL A 365 23.61 14.49 10.69
N GLY A 366 23.28 13.27 10.24
CA GLY A 366 23.91 12.65 9.08
C GLY A 366 23.70 13.46 7.80
N LEU A 367 22.45 13.80 7.48
CA LEU A 367 22.09 14.56 6.27
C LEU A 367 22.68 15.97 6.28
N GLU A 368 22.69 16.66 7.43
CA GLU A 368 23.31 17.99 7.53
C GLU A 368 24.82 17.93 7.30
N ASN A 369 25.48 16.83 7.66
CA ASN A 369 26.92 16.67 7.50
C ASN A 369 27.36 16.16 6.13
N ALA A 370 26.45 15.65 5.29
CA ALA A 370 26.76 15.11 3.96
C ALA A 370 27.58 16.07 3.09
N LYS A 371 28.51 15.51 2.31
CA LYS A 371 29.51 16.26 1.52
C LYS A 371 29.43 16.00 0.02
N GLU A 372 29.07 14.80 -0.43
CA GLU A 372 29.08 14.45 -1.84
C GLU A 372 27.83 13.71 -2.31
N VAL A 373 27.37 12.67 -1.61
CA VAL A 373 26.30 11.79 -2.11
C VAL A 373 25.40 11.34 -0.96
N ILE A 374 24.09 11.44 -1.17
CA ILE A 374 23.06 10.84 -0.33
C ILE A 374 22.24 9.88 -1.19
N TYR A 375 22.09 8.63 -0.74
CA TYR A 375 21.13 7.66 -1.27
C TYR A 375 20.01 7.45 -0.26
N ILE A 376 18.77 7.45 -0.72
CA ILE A 376 17.58 7.16 0.09
C ILE A 376 16.73 6.14 -0.66
N GLU A 377 16.41 5.02 -0.01
CA GLU A 377 15.40 4.07 -0.46
C GLU A 377 14.35 3.93 0.63
N ASP A 378 13.09 4.20 0.27
CA ASP A 378 11.96 4.23 1.21
C ASP A 378 10.70 3.61 0.55
N TRP A 379 9.90 2.91 1.35
CA TRP A 379 8.56 2.48 0.92
C TRP A 379 7.61 3.69 0.85
N TRP A 380 7.72 4.60 1.82
CA TRP A 380 7.01 5.87 1.81
C TRP A 380 7.91 6.98 2.37
N LEU A 381 8.01 8.09 1.65
CA LEU A 381 8.78 9.27 2.06
C LEU A 381 7.89 10.51 2.05
N SER A 382 7.75 11.17 3.19
CA SER A 382 7.03 12.45 3.34
C SER A 382 8.04 13.60 3.41
N PRO A 383 8.21 14.41 2.35
CA PRO A 383 9.18 15.50 2.33
C PRO A 383 8.99 16.50 3.48
N GLU A 384 7.75 16.69 3.93
CA GLU A 384 7.40 17.64 4.98
C GLU A 384 7.48 17.02 6.39
N LEU A 385 8.10 15.85 6.58
CA LEU A 385 8.36 15.27 7.90
C LEU A 385 9.35 16.13 8.72
N PHE A 386 9.04 16.42 9.97
CA PHE A 386 9.99 17.02 10.91
C PHE A 386 10.84 15.96 11.61
N LEU A 387 12.17 16.06 11.45
CA LEU A 387 13.12 15.14 12.06
C LEU A 387 13.39 15.46 13.55
N ARG A 388 13.05 16.68 14.00
CA ARG A 388 13.18 17.15 15.39
C ARG A 388 11.91 17.84 15.85
N ARG A 389 11.57 17.72 17.14
CA ARG A 389 10.32 18.18 17.75
C ARG A 389 10.58 19.02 19.01
N PRO A 390 9.69 19.96 19.38
CA PRO A 390 8.45 20.37 18.69
C PRO A 390 8.71 21.09 17.35
N PRO A 391 7.89 20.88 16.31
CA PRO A 391 8.09 21.45 14.97
C PRO A 391 8.19 22.98 14.92
N TYR A 392 7.40 23.70 15.73
CA TYR A 392 7.38 25.17 15.70
C TYR A 392 8.77 25.78 15.93
N PHE A 393 9.55 25.20 16.85
CA PHE A 393 10.89 25.66 17.22
C PHE A 393 12.00 25.05 16.35
N HIS A 394 11.68 24.11 15.46
CA HIS A 394 12.63 23.28 14.72
C HIS A 394 12.30 23.18 13.23
N GLN A 395 11.77 24.25 12.64
CA GLN A 395 11.32 24.27 11.26
C GLN A 395 12.44 23.98 10.25
N GLU A 396 13.68 24.34 10.61
CA GLU A 396 14.87 24.07 9.81
C GLU A 396 15.21 22.58 9.69
N TRP A 397 14.65 21.73 10.56
CA TRP A 397 14.86 20.29 10.58
C TRP A 397 13.77 19.49 9.87
N ARG A 398 12.92 20.16 9.08
CA ARG A 398 12.03 19.48 8.14
C ARG A 398 12.84 18.84 7.01
N LEU A 399 12.49 17.62 6.63
CA LEU A 399 13.29 16.76 5.75
C LEU A 399 13.60 17.43 4.40
N ASP A 400 12.61 18.06 3.78
CA ASP A 400 12.76 18.83 2.55
C ASP A 400 13.77 19.99 2.68
N GLN A 401 13.77 20.71 3.80
CA GLN A 401 14.73 21.78 4.07
C GLN A 401 16.15 21.25 4.25
N VAL A 402 16.31 20.13 4.94
CA VAL A 402 17.62 19.48 5.12
C VAL A 402 18.16 18.98 3.77
N ILE A 403 17.32 18.33 2.95
CA ILE A 403 17.68 17.88 1.59
C ILE A 403 18.04 19.07 0.70
N LYS A 404 17.25 20.15 0.72
CA LYS A 404 17.52 21.38 -0.03
C LYS A 404 18.87 21.98 0.34
N ARG A 405 19.18 22.10 1.64
CA ARG A 405 20.48 22.60 2.10
C ARG A 405 21.64 21.70 1.64
N ALA A 406 21.47 20.37 1.69
CA ALA A 406 22.47 19.45 1.17
C ALA A 406 22.71 19.65 -0.33
N ALA A 407 21.63 19.70 -1.13
CA ALA A 407 21.72 19.94 -2.56
C ALA A 407 22.37 21.29 -2.89
N GLU A 408 22.04 22.36 -2.15
CA GLU A 408 22.63 23.70 -2.30
C GLU A 408 24.13 23.74 -1.95
N ARG A 409 24.62 22.83 -1.10
CA ARG A 409 26.05 22.63 -0.82
C ARG A 409 26.79 21.86 -1.91
N GLY A 410 26.07 21.28 -2.88
CA GLY A 410 26.65 20.49 -3.97
C GLY A 410 26.50 18.97 -3.83
N VAL A 411 25.84 18.50 -2.76
CA VAL A 411 25.61 17.06 -2.52
C VAL A 411 24.63 16.52 -3.55
N GLN A 412 24.95 15.40 -4.18
CA GLN A 412 24.04 14.68 -5.08
C GLN A 412 23.11 13.77 -4.27
N VAL A 413 21.80 14.01 -4.34
CA VAL A 413 20.78 13.26 -3.61
C VAL A 413 20.04 12.35 -4.58
N TYR A 414 20.12 11.04 -4.40
CA TYR A 414 19.40 10.04 -5.19
C TYR A 414 18.36 9.34 -4.34
N VAL A 415 17.12 9.34 -4.80
CA VAL A 415 15.98 8.78 -4.08
C VAL A 415 15.27 7.73 -4.94
N ILE A 416 15.05 6.55 -4.38
CA ILE A 416 14.12 5.55 -4.91
C ILE A 416 12.96 5.46 -3.92
N VAL A 417 11.74 5.72 -4.39
CA VAL A 417 10.54 5.52 -3.60
C VAL A 417 9.59 4.54 -4.30
N TYR A 418 8.93 3.69 -3.52
CA TYR A 418 7.93 2.78 -4.06
C TYR A 418 6.83 3.57 -4.81
N LYS A 419 6.50 3.11 -6.01
CA LYS A 419 5.35 3.62 -6.78
C LYS A 419 4.13 2.79 -6.42
N GLU A 420 3.25 3.36 -5.63
CA GLU A 420 2.03 2.72 -5.18
C GLU A 420 0.99 2.55 -6.30
N VAL A 421 0.12 1.56 -6.13
CA VAL A 421 -1.16 1.51 -6.86
C VAL A 421 -2.06 2.55 -6.20
N ALA A 422 -2.22 3.72 -6.83
CA ALA A 422 -2.90 4.89 -6.26
C ALA A 422 -4.37 4.63 -5.83
N GLN A 423 -5.00 3.56 -6.31
CA GLN A 423 -6.32 3.12 -5.90
C GLN A 423 -6.32 2.29 -4.60
N ALA A 424 -5.17 1.76 -4.17
CA ALA A 424 -5.03 0.82 -3.06
C ALA A 424 -4.25 1.37 -1.86
N LEU A 425 -3.39 2.37 -2.06
CA LEU A 425 -2.51 2.95 -1.03
C LEU A 425 -2.47 4.48 -1.15
N THR A 426 -2.27 5.15 -0.02
CA THR A 426 -2.41 6.62 0.09
C THR A 426 -1.09 7.38 0.20
N CYS A 427 0.06 6.68 0.23
CA CYS A 427 1.42 7.23 0.36
C CYS A 427 1.77 8.38 -0.61
N ASN A 428 1.12 8.43 -1.78
CA ASN A 428 1.24 9.47 -2.80
C ASN A 428 2.70 9.77 -3.20
N SER A 429 3.42 8.77 -3.69
CA SER A 429 4.81 8.94 -4.16
C SER A 429 4.95 10.00 -5.26
N ALA A 430 3.85 10.32 -5.96
CA ALA A 430 3.81 11.41 -6.94
C ALA A 430 4.04 12.77 -6.28
N HIS A 431 3.38 13.05 -5.15
CA HIS A 431 3.63 14.24 -4.33
C HIS A 431 5.10 14.32 -3.92
N THR A 432 5.64 13.25 -3.34
CA THR A 432 7.07 13.16 -2.96
C THR A 432 7.99 13.54 -4.11
N LYS A 433 7.77 12.96 -5.29
CA LYS A 433 8.55 13.26 -6.50
C LYS A 433 8.45 14.73 -6.91
N HIS A 434 7.26 15.32 -6.85
CA HIS A 434 7.05 16.70 -7.25
C HIS A 434 7.63 17.69 -6.24
N ALA A 435 7.43 17.46 -4.94
CA ALA A 435 7.96 18.28 -3.86
C ALA A 435 9.49 18.33 -3.92
N LEU A 436 10.16 17.16 -3.93
CA LEU A 436 11.63 17.11 -3.95
C LEU A 436 12.24 17.75 -5.22
N ARG A 437 11.63 17.55 -6.40
CA ARG A 437 12.11 18.16 -7.65
C ARG A 437 11.98 19.68 -7.69
N ARG A 438 11.05 20.25 -6.92
CA ARG A 438 10.80 21.70 -6.87
C ARG A 438 11.67 22.43 -5.86
N LEU A 439 12.41 21.72 -4.99
CA LEU A 439 13.24 22.34 -3.96
C LEU A 439 14.36 23.23 -4.53
N CYS A 440 14.93 22.82 -5.66
CA CYS A 440 15.98 23.53 -6.36
C CYS A 440 15.58 23.76 -7.82
N PRO A 441 14.83 24.82 -8.15
CA PRO A 441 14.41 25.13 -9.52
C PRO A 441 15.59 25.57 -10.40
N GLU A 442 15.38 25.61 -11.72
CA GLU A 442 16.41 26.03 -12.67
C GLU A 442 16.96 27.42 -12.33
N GLY A 443 18.29 27.55 -12.31
CA GLY A 443 18.99 28.76 -11.91
C GLY A 443 19.22 28.95 -10.40
N SER A 444 18.62 28.10 -9.54
CA SER A 444 18.94 28.11 -8.10
C SER A 444 20.21 27.32 -7.79
N LYS A 445 20.80 27.58 -6.61
CA LYS A 445 21.81 26.67 -6.05
C LYS A 445 21.18 25.28 -5.86
N GLY A 446 21.95 24.23 -6.13
CA GLY A 446 21.48 22.85 -6.03
C GLY A 446 20.65 22.34 -7.21
N TYR A 447 20.36 23.16 -8.24
CA TYR A 447 19.65 22.68 -9.43
C TYR A 447 20.39 21.50 -10.07
N GLY A 448 19.66 20.43 -10.37
CA GLY A 448 20.22 19.19 -10.94
C GLY A 448 20.88 18.25 -9.94
N ASN A 449 20.89 18.58 -8.63
CA ASN A 449 21.51 17.74 -7.61
C ASN A 449 20.52 16.77 -6.93
N ILE A 450 19.21 16.87 -7.18
CA ILE A 450 18.18 16.00 -6.58
C ILE A 450 17.56 15.12 -7.66
N HIS A 451 17.78 13.82 -7.54
CA HIS A 451 17.35 12.79 -8.48
C HIS A 451 16.36 11.85 -7.80
N ILE A 452 15.20 11.61 -8.42
CA ILE A 452 14.17 10.76 -7.82
C ILE A 452 13.51 9.84 -8.85
N LEU A 453 13.48 8.54 -8.51
CA LEU A 453 12.83 7.48 -9.26
C LEU A 453 11.65 6.92 -8.47
N ARG A 454 10.67 6.41 -9.22
CA ARG A 454 9.52 5.67 -8.68
C ARG A 454 9.35 4.37 -9.43
N HIS A 455 9.24 3.26 -8.71
CA HIS A 455 9.14 1.90 -9.27
C HIS A 455 8.30 1.00 -8.34
N PRO A 456 7.55 0.01 -8.87
CA PRO A 456 7.36 -0.39 -10.27
C PRO A 456 6.24 0.36 -11.02
N ASP A 457 6.22 0.26 -12.35
CA ASP A 457 5.09 0.76 -13.15
C ASP A 457 3.98 -0.29 -13.27
N HIS A 458 2.80 0.02 -12.73
CA HIS A 458 1.62 -0.86 -12.69
C HIS A 458 0.76 -0.79 -13.97
N ASN A 459 1.36 -0.89 -15.17
CA ASN A 459 0.60 -0.84 -16.43
C ASN A 459 -0.18 -2.14 -16.68
N MET A 460 -1.51 -2.08 -16.54
CA MET A 460 -2.44 -3.22 -16.70
C MET A 460 -2.38 -3.90 -18.09
N PHE A 461 -1.90 -3.20 -19.13
CA PHE A 461 -1.83 -3.71 -20.51
C PHE A 461 -0.45 -4.26 -20.93
N GLU A 462 0.62 -3.99 -20.16
CA GLU A 462 1.96 -4.52 -20.45
C GLU A 462 2.34 -5.73 -19.58
N ASN A 463 1.65 -5.92 -18.44
CA ASN A 463 2.02 -6.88 -17.40
C ASN A 463 1.00 -8.02 -17.19
N LEU A 464 0.20 -8.39 -18.21
CA LEU A 464 -0.79 -9.49 -18.10
C LEU A 464 -0.16 -10.88 -17.83
N GLY A 465 1.17 -11.00 -17.84
CA GLY A 465 1.91 -12.19 -17.40
C GLY A 465 2.74 -12.02 -16.12
N ASP A 466 2.81 -10.81 -15.55
CA ASP A 466 3.74 -10.49 -14.46
C ASP A 466 3.00 -10.04 -13.20
N MET A 467 3.16 -10.79 -12.10
CA MET A 467 2.48 -10.58 -10.82
C MET A 467 2.95 -9.32 -10.06
N THR A 468 3.82 -8.52 -10.68
CA THR A 468 4.42 -7.27 -10.18
C THR A 468 3.39 -6.21 -9.74
N PHE A 469 2.11 -6.41 -10.09
CA PHE A 469 0.99 -5.56 -9.63
C PHE A 469 0.79 -5.54 -8.11
N TYR A 470 1.29 -6.55 -7.38
CA TYR A 470 1.00 -6.73 -5.95
C TYR A 470 2.17 -6.44 -5.00
N TRP A 471 3.40 -6.34 -5.51
CA TRP A 471 4.61 -6.27 -4.68
C TRP A 471 5.16 -4.84 -4.57
N ALA A 472 5.99 -4.61 -3.56
CA ALA A 472 6.56 -3.30 -3.24
C ALA A 472 8.08 -3.35 -3.02
N HIS A 473 8.72 -2.18 -3.17
CA HIS A 473 10.03 -1.93 -2.57
C HIS A 473 9.78 -1.54 -1.12
N HIS A 474 10.16 -2.41 -0.20
CA HIS A 474 9.79 -2.28 1.21
C HIS A 474 11.01 -2.02 2.12
N GLU A 475 12.22 -2.07 1.57
CA GLU A 475 13.44 -1.64 2.23
C GLU A 475 13.41 -0.15 2.65
N LYS A 476 14.00 0.14 3.82
CA LYS A 476 14.26 1.51 4.29
C LYS A 476 15.73 1.64 4.64
N PHE A 477 16.46 2.44 3.87
CA PHE A 477 17.84 2.76 4.21
C PHE A 477 18.30 4.09 3.61
N ILE A 478 19.33 4.64 4.24
CA ILE A 478 20.01 5.86 3.81
C ILE A 478 21.51 5.56 3.74
N VAL A 479 22.19 5.98 2.69
CA VAL A 479 23.66 5.97 2.61
C VAL A 479 24.15 7.40 2.39
N ILE A 480 25.11 7.83 3.22
CA ILE A 480 25.70 9.17 3.18
C ILE A 480 27.21 9.02 2.96
N ASP A 481 27.68 9.57 1.84
CA ASP A 481 29.10 9.64 1.44
C ASP A 481 29.84 8.29 1.52
N TYR A 482 29.12 7.17 1.36
CA TYR A 482 29.66 5.80 1.49
C TYR A 482 30.39 5.52 2.81
N HIS A 483 30.14 6.36 3.81
CA HIS A 483 30.80 6.32 5.10
C HIS A 483 29.82 6.01 6.22
N LEU A 484 28.59 6.54 6.13
CA LEU A 484 27.52 6.33 7.10
C LEU A 484 26.32 5.71 6.39
N ALA A 485 25.70 4.71 7.00
CA ALA A 485 24.39 4.20 6.58
C ALA A 485 23.41 4.10 7.74
N PHE A 486 22.13 4.16 7.41
CA PHE A 486 21.00 3.84 8.28
C PHE A 486 20.17 2.73 7.62
N ILE A 487 19.71 1.73 8.38
CA ILE A 487 18.88 0.61 7.89
C ILE A 487 17.93 0.14 9.00
N GLY A 488 16.68 -0.19 8.69
CA GLY A 488 15.73 -0.68 9.70
C GLY A 488 14.28 -0.71 9.24
N GLY A 489 13.35 -0.63 10.19
CA GLY A 489 11.91 -0.56 9.93
C GLY A 489 11.35 0.86 9.70
N LEU A 490 12.11 1.90 10.06
CA LEU A 490 11.65 3.30 10.04
C LEU A 490 11.80 3.96 8.66
N ASP A 491 10.66 4.20 8.01
CA ASP A 491 10.54 5.05 6.84
C ASP A 491 10.69 6.55 7.21
N LEU A 492 11.18 7.38 6.27
CA LEU A 492 11.14 8.84 6.40
C LEU A 492 9.75 9.44 6.11
N CYS A 493 8.71 9.01 6.83
CA CYS A 493 7.34 9.49 6.64
C CYS A 493 6.53 9.65 7.95
N TYR A 494 5.28 10.09 7.79
CA TYR A 494 4.40 10.41 8.91
C TYR A 494 4.05 9.21 9.80
N GLY A 495 3.83 9.49 11.08
CA GLY A 495 3.41 8.56 12.12
C GLY A 495 4.54 7.71 12.72
N ARG A 496 5.76 7.78 12.17
CA ARG A 496 6.93 7.00 12.64
C ARG A 496 7.69 7.66 13.79
N TRP A 497 7.55 8.98 13.95
CA TRP A 497 8.25 9.71 15.02
C TRP A 497 7.57 9.41 16.35
N ASP A 498 8.31 8.89 17.32
CA ASP A 498 7.81 8.57 18.66
C ASP A 498 8.94 8.58 19.71
N THR A 499 8.57 8.61 20.99
CA THR A 499 9.47 8.47 22.14
C THR A 499 9.13 7.20 22.94
N MET A 500 10.03 6.78 23.81
CA MET A 500 9.90 5.53 24.58
C MET A 500 8.73 5.47 25.57
N GLN A 501 8.15 6.63 25.93
CA GLN A 501 6.92 6.67 26.74
C GLN A 501 5.64 6.59 25.91
N HIS A 502 5.74 6.70 24.59
CA HIS A 502 4.66 6.47 23.63
C HIS A 502 3.37 7.26 23.92
N PRO A 503 3.42 8.59 23.98
CA PRO A 503 2.25 9.41 24.29
C PRO A 503 1.19 9.33 23.19
N LEU A 504 -0.07 9.35 23.64
CA LEU A 504 -1.25 9.34 22.76
C LEU A 504 -1.83 10.75 22.63
N ALA A 505 -1.73 11.57 23.68
CA ALA A 505 -2.26 12.92 23.72
C ALA A 505 -1.25 13.94 23.17
N ASP A 506 -1.76 14.95 22.47
CA ASP A 506 -0.98 16.06 21.90
C ASP A 506 -1.82 17.36 21.95
N VAL A 507 -2.50 17.55 23.09
CA VAL A 507 -3.28 18.76 23.40
C VAL A 507 -2.50 19.54 24.44
N HIS A 508 -2.13 20.76 24.09
CA HIS A 508 -1.30 21.66 24.88
C HIS A 508 -2.07 22.94 25.22
N PRO A 509 -2.77 23.01 26.37
CA PRO A 509 -3.39 24.24 26.86
C PRO A 509 -2.38 25.38 27.06
N SER A 510 -1.11 25.03 27.31
CA SER A 510 0.01 25.97 27.41
C SER A 510 0.34 26.67 26.09
N GLY A 511 -0.11 26.13 24.96
CA GLY A 511 -0.04 26.73 23.61
C GLY A 511 0.28 25.70 22.53
N VAL A 512 -0.35 25.84 21.36
CA VAL A 512 -0.21 24.93 20.20
C VAL A 512 1.20 24.86 19.63
N GLN A 513 2.05 25.85 19.90
CA GLN A 513 3.46 25.81 19.50
C GLN A 513 4.26 24.67 20.14
N ASN A 514 3.73 24.07 21.21
CA ASN A 514 4.34 22.94 21.91
C ASN A 514 3.90 21.58 21.34
N GLU A 515 2.97 21.56 20.38
CA GLU A 515 2.52 20.31 19.73
C GLU A 515 3.68 19.53 19.16
N VAL A 516 3.65 18.23 19.37
CA VAL A 516 4.71 17.32 18.96
C VAL A 516 4.40 16.75 17.57
N TRP A 517 3.15 16.42 17.23
CA TRP A 517 2.77 15.81 15.94
C TRP A 517 1.88 16.73 15.10
N PRO A 518 2.42 17.46 14.11
CA PRO A 518 1.62 18.40 13.33
C PRO A 518 0.86 17.68 12.21
N GLY A 519 -0.38 18.11 11.97
CA GLY A 519 -1.22 17.62 10.88
C GLY A 519 -1.32 16.10 10.79
N GLN A 520 -1.12 15.55 9.59
CA GLN A 520 -1.20 14.10 9.35
C GLN A 520 -0.20 13.26 10.15
N ASP A 521 0.82 13.87 10.76
CA ASP A 521 1.74 13.13 11.61
C ASP A 521 1.10 12.68 12.93
N TYR A 522 0.02 13.34 13.36
CA TYR A 522 -0.87 12.85 14.41
C TYR A 522 -1.93 11.93 13.78
N ASN A 523 -1.71 10.62 13.92
CA ASN A 523 -2.50 9.62 13.21
C ASN A 523 -2.83 8.42 14.10
N ASN A 524 -3.99 7.80 13.82
CA ASN A 524 -4.38 6.53 14.39
C ASN A 524 -4.99 5.66 13.29
N ASN A 525 -4.18 4.74 12.76
CA ASN A 525 -4.59 3.88 11.64
C ASN A 525 -5.78 2.98 11.93
N ARG A 526 -6.16 2.72 13.19
CA ARG A 526 -7.37 1.91 13.51
C ARG A 526 -8.64 2.72 13.33
N ILE A 527 -8.58 4.01 13.68
CA ILE A 527 -9.70 4.95 13.55
C ILE A 527 -9.75 5.50 12.12
N MET A 528 -8.59 5.90 11.60
CA MET A 528 -8.44 6.71 10.40
C MET A 528 -7.13 6.42 9.67
N ASP A 529 -7.21 5.98 8.41
CA ASP A 529 -6.01 5.83 7.55
C ASP A 529 -5.56 7.20 7.01
N PHE A 530 -4.33 7.30 6.50
CA PHE A 530 -3.88 8.48 5.78
C PHE A 530 -4.71 8.65 4.50
N HIS A 531 -5.18 9.87 4.20
CA HIS A 531 -5.93 10.13 2.97
C HIS A 531 -5.60 11.50 2.40
N THR A 532 -5.50 11.58 1.06
CA THR A 532 -5.11 12.81 0.35
C THR A 532 -3.86 13.45 0.96
N VAL A 533 -2.73 12.74 0.97
CA VAL A 533 -1.45 13.19 1.58
C VAL A 533 -1.01 14.60 1.15
N GLN A 534 -1.39 15.01 -0.06
CA GLN A 534 -1.16 16.36 -0.59
C GLN A 534 -1.95 17.48 0.12
N ASP A 535 -3.02 17.12 0.83
CA ASP A 535 -3.87 18.01 1.64
C ASP A 535 -3.64 17.70 3.12
N TRP A 536 -2.41 17.94 3.56
CA TRP A 536 -1.91 17.57 4.89
C TRP A 536 -2.61 18.33 6.04
N ALA A 537 -3.28 19.46 5.76
CA ALA A 537 -4.00 20.28 6.75
C ALA A 537 -5.47 19.89 6.94
N ASN A 538 -6.11 19.21 5.97
CA ASN A 538 -7.55 18.89 6.02
C ASN A 538 -7.87 17.43 6.39
N ASN A 539 -6.86 16.59 6.64
CA ASN A 539 -7.01 15.16 6.92
C ASN A 539 -6.45 14.78 8.30
N GLU A 540 -6.97 15.38 9.36
CA GLU A 540 -6.45 15.25 10.73
C GLU A 540 -7.46 14.58 11.65
N LEU A 541 -6.98 13.67 12.50
CA LEU A 541 -7.72 13.14 13.64
C LEU A 541 -7.91 14.27 14.67
N ASP A 542 -9.11 14.40 15.25
CA ASP A 542 -9.34 15.42 16.27
C ASP A 542 -8.58 15.07 17.56
N LYS A 543 -7.48 15.80 17.81
CA LYS A 543 -6.62 15.57 18.98
C LYS A 543 -7.34 15.81 20.30
N THR A 544 -8.45 16.56 20.29
CA THR A 544 -9.23 16.83 21.50
C THR A 544 -10.20 15.71 21.86
N GLU A 545 -10.39 14.75 20.96
CA GLU A 545 -11.31 13.63 21.13
C GLU A 545 -10.59 12.27 21.09
N TYR A 546 -9.54 12.09 20.28
CA TYR A 546 -8.88 10.80 20.11
C TYR A 546 -7.38 10.90 20.33
N GLY A 547 -6.81 9.86 20.94
CA GLY A 547 -5.36 9.63 20.99
C GLY A 547 -4.80 9.13 19.66
N ARG A 548 -3.55 9.49 19.34
CA ARG A 548 -2.81 8.86 18.24
C ARG A 548 -2.52 7.38 18.53
N MET A 549 -2.24 6.60 17.50
CA MET A 549 -1.70 5.25 17.66
C MET A 549 -0.17 5.37 17.75
N PRO A 550 0.44 5.00 18.89
CA PRO A 550 1.88 5.08 19.02
C PRO A 550 2.61 4.02 18.19
N TRP A 551 3.89 4.28 17.92
CA TRP A 551 4.71 3.56 16.96
C TRP A 551 6.02 3.12 17.60
N HIS A 552 6.22 1.81 17.70
CA HIS A 552 7.44 1.21 18.20
C HIS A 552 8.23 0.55 17.06
N ASP A 553 9.51 0.90 16.91
CA ASP A 553 10.37 0.39 15.84
C ASP A 553 11.85 0.39 16.20
N VAL A 554 12.66 -0.36 15.45
CA VAL A 554 14.11 -0.47 15.65
C VAL A 554 14.86 -0.29 14.33
N ALA A 555 15.94 0.50 14.38
CA ALA A 555 16.83 0.74 13.27
C ALA A 555 18.30 0.70 13.69
N MET A 556 19.21 0.68 12.71
CA MET A 556 20.65 0.61 12.91
C MET A 556 21.36 1.76 12.18
N GLY A 557 22.43 2.28 12.78
CA GLY A 557 23.39 3.20 12.17
C GLY A 557 24.75 2.52 12.03
N LEU A 558 25.39 2.67 10.87
CA LEU A 558 26.57 1.89 10.50
C LEU A 558 27.69 2.76 9.95
N VAL A 559 28.92 2.46 10.37
CA VAL A 559 30.17 2.88 9.73
C VAL A 559 31.04 1.64 9.55
N GLY A 560 31.50 1.39 8.32
CA GLY A 560 32.32 0.22 8.00
C GLY A 560 32.08 -0.29 6.58
N GLU A 561 32.65 -1.44 6.26
CA GLU A 561 32.54 -2.05 4.92
C GLU A 561 31.09 -2.38 4.53
N CYS A 562 30.20 -2.67 5.49
CA CYS A 562 28.78 -2.92 5.21
C CYS A 562 28.09 -1.72 4.52
N VAL A 563 28.59 -0.50 4.69
CA VAL A 563 28.04 0.69 4.02
C VAL A 563 28.17 0.57 2.49
N LEU A 564 29.26 -0.04 2.01
CA LEU A 564 29.45 -0.29 0.58
C LEU A 564 28.48 -1.35 0.06
N ASP A 565 28.18 -2.37 0.86
CA ASP A 565 27.24 -3.43 0.48
C ASP A 565 25.82 -2.85 0.30
N ILE A 566 25.39 -1.97 1.22
CA ILE A 566 24.11 -1.24 1.10
C ILE A 566 24.12 -0.29 -0.11
N ALA A 567 25.21 0.44 -0.33
CA ALA A 567 25.34 1.30 -1.50
C ALA A 567 25.32 0.53 -2.83
N GLU A 568 25.95 -0.65 -2.86
CA GLU A 568 25.96 -1.55 -4.02
C GLU A 568 24.55 -2.09 -4.30
N HIS A 569 23.77 -2.41 -3.27
CA HIS A 569 22.35 -2.74 -3.41
C HIS A 569 21.56 -1.62 -4.09
N PHE A 570 21.73 -0.37 -3.61
CA PHE A 570 21.08 0.81 -4.19
C PHE A 570 21.45 1.02 -5.65
N VAL A 571 22.75 0.96 -5.99
CA VAL A 571 23.24 1.15 -7.37
C VAL A 571 22.68 0.07 -8.30
N LEU A 572 22.61 -1.19 -7.85
CA LEU A 572 21.98 -2.26 -8.62
C LEU A 572 20.51 -1.95 -8.91
N ARG A 573 19.74 -1.55 -7.89
CA ARG A 573 18.33 -1.17 -8.01
C ARG A 573 18.14 0.04 -8.94
N TRP A 574 18.93 1.09 -8.74
CA TRP A 574 18.90 2.29 -9.57
C TRP A 574 19.13 1.96 -11.04
N ASN A 575 20.19 1.22 -11.34
CA ASN A 575 20.52 0.80 -12.70
C ASN A 575 19.48 -0.15 -13.30
N HIS A 576 18.86 -1.00 -12.48
CA HIS A 576 17.73 -1.83 -12.89
C HIS A 576 16.55 -0.96 -13.35
N ILE A 577 16.10 -0.03 -12.51
CA ILE A 577 14.97 0.88 -12.84
C ILE A 577 15.33 1.76 -14.05
N LYS A 578 16.57 2.23 -14.12
CA LYS A 578 17.10 2.96 -15.27
C LYS A 578 16.98 2.14 -16.55
N ARG A 579 17.41 0.87 -16.55
CA ARG A 579 17.29 -0.04 -17.70
C ARG A 579 15.84 -0.29 -18.08
N ASP A 580 15.00 -0.54 -17.09
CA ASP A 580 13.64 -1.01 -17.28
C ASP A 580 12.72 0.10 -17.81
N LYS A 581 12.77 1.26 -17.15
CA LYS A 581 11.84 2.36 -17.35
C LYS A 581 12.43 3.59 -18.03
N TYR A 582 13.68 3.93 -17.69
CA TYR A 582 14.31 5.20 -18.10
C TYR A 582 15.45 5.01 -19.10
N LYS A 583 15.43 3.91 -19.87
CA LYS A 583 16.57 3.41 -20.67
C LYS A 583 17.23 4.45 -21.56
N ARG A 584 16.43 5.36 -22.14
CA ARG A 584 16.86 6.40 -23.07
C ARG A 584 16.76 7.82 -22.51
N ASP A 585 16.34 7.96 -21.25
CA ASP A 585 16.17 9.27 -20.60
C ASP A 585 17.52 9.79 -20.11
N ALA A 586 18.11 10.76 -20.79
CA ALA A 586 19.43 11.29 -20.41
C ALA A 586 19.45 12.00 -19.03
N SER A 587 18.28 12.30 -18.45
CA SER A 587 18.18 12.92 -17.12
C SER A 587 18.33 11.94 -15.94
N VAL A 588 18.39 10.64 -16.22
CA VAL A 588 18.60 9.61 -15.19
C VAL A 588 19.96 8.96 -15.43
N ASP A 589 20.84 9.07 -14.45
CA ASP A 589 22.22 8.62 -14.58
C ASP A 589 22.36 7.10 -14.57
N TRP A 590 23.39 6.59 -15.24
CA TRP A 590 23.90 5.25 -15.00
C TRP A 590 24.97 5.34 -13.93
N LEU A 591 24.85 4.58 -12.84
CA LEU A 591 25.78 4.64 -11.72
C LEU A 591 26.74 3.44 -11.76
N CYS A 592 28.01 3.65 -11.42
CA CYS A 592 28.99 2.57 -11.28
C CYS A 592 29.75 2.72 -9.97
N ILE A 593 29.80 1.64 -9.17
CA ILE A 593 30.62 1.62 -7.96
C ILE A 593 32.09 1.34 -8.32
N THR A 594 32.98 2.25 -7.95
CA THR A 594 34.40 2.22 -8.32
C THR A 594 35.20 1.17 -7.56
N THR A 595 34.67 0.63 -6.46
CA THR A 595 35.31 -0.44 -5.67
C THR A 595 35.49 -1.75 -6.46
N ARG A 596 34.71 -1.96 -7.51
CA ARG A 596 34.85 -3.09 -8.45
C ARG A 596 35.58 -2.71 -9.75
N ALA A 597 35.86 -1.43 -9.97
CA ALA A 597 36.54 -0.95 -11.17
C ALA A 597 38.06 -1.13 -11.09
N GLU A 598 38.69 -1.62 -12.15
CA GLU A 598 40.15 -1.66 -12.26
C GLU A 598 40.72 -0.24 -12.47
N LYS A 599 42.02 -0.07 -12.16
CA LYS A 599 42.77 1.21 -12.28
C LYS A 599 42.72 1.87 -13.68
N HIS A 600 42.29 1.14 -14.71
CA HIS A 600 42.19 1.64 -16.10
C HIS A 600 40.75 1.87 -16.57
N GLY A 601 39.76 1.83 -15.68
CA GLY A 601 38.36 2.13 -16.01
C GLY A 601 37.57 0.96 -16.61
N SER A 602 38.19 -0.21 -16.77
CA SER A 602 37.49 -1.49 -17.00
C SER A 602 36.94 -2.02 -15.68
N ASN A 603 35.65 -2.33 -15.61
CA ASN A 603 35.06 -3.07 -14.49
C ASN A 603 34.69 -4.49 -15.01
N PRO A 604 35.56 -5.50 -14.81
CA PRO A 604 35.31 -6.86 -15.33
C PRO A 604 34.08 -7.54 -14.70
N ASP A 605 33.61 -6.98 -13.58
CA ASP A 605 32.44 -7.40 -12.82
C ASP A 605 31.33 -6.35 -12.80
N GLU A 606 31.32 -5.45 -13.80
CA GLU A 606 30.25 -4.46 -14.01
C GLU A 606 28.88 -5.14 -14.05
N ASP A 607 28.82 -6.32 -14.65
CA ASP A 607 27.61 -7.13 -14.79
C ASP A 607 27.03 -7.60 -13.45
N LEU A 608 27.81 -7.60 -12.38
CA LEU A 608 27.34 -7.99 -11.04
C LEU A 608 26.49 -6.89 -10.39
N VAL A 609 26.84 -5.62 -10.60
CA VAL A 609 26.29 -4.44 -9.90
C VAL A 609 25.55 -3.46 -10.80
N ALA A 610 25.54 -3.72 -12.09
CA ALA A 610 24.67 -3.08 -13.06
C ALA A 610 23.98 -4.15 -13.88
N VAL A 611 22.77 -3.85 -14.34
CA VAL A 611 22.22 -4.70 -15.38
C VAL A 611 22.92 -4.37 -16.69
N GLN A 612 23.34 -5.40 -17.44
CA GLN A 612 24.21 -5.23 -18.60
C GLN A 612 23.70 -4.15 -19.54
N ARG A 613 24.63 -3.27 -19.93
CA ARG A 613 24.32 -2.13 -20.79
C ARG A 613 23.69 -2.59 -22.09
N PRO A 614 22.68 -1.85 -22.58
CA PRO A 614 22.21 -2.01 -23.94
C PRO A 614 23.38 -1.86 -24.93
N ARG A 615 23.45 -2.72 -25.96
CA ARG A 615 24.50 -2.69 -27.00
C ARG A 615 24.54 -1.40 -27.86
N HIS A 616 23.67 -0.43 -27.58
CA HIS A 616 23.57 0.86 -28.27
C HIS A 616 23.94 1.99 -27.29
N PRO A 617 24.46 3.14 -27.77
CA PRO A 617 24.90 4.22 -26.88
C PRO A 617 23.72 4.78 -26.07
N VAL A 618 23.76 4.63 -24.74
CA VAL A 618 22.72 5.06 -23.78
C VAL A 618 23.28 5.93 -22.64
N GLY A 619 24.43 6.61 -22.87
CA GLY A 619 25.12 7.43 -21.87
C GLY A 619 26.38 6.78 -21.28
N GLN A 620 27.15 7.53 -20.50
CA GLN A 620 28.34 7.05 -19.76
C GLN A 620 27.99 6.72 -18.30
N TYR A 621 28.88 6.01 -17.60
CA TYR A 621 28.69 5.80 -16.15
C TYR A 621 29.15 7.04 -15.41
N ILE A 622 28.40 7.43 -14.39
CA ILE A 622 28.90 8.28 -13.33
C ILE A 622 29.54 7.37 -12.29
N ASN A 623 30.82 7.59 -12.06
CA ASN A 623 31.60 6.83 -11.10
C ASN A 623 31.30 7.32 -9.69
N HIS A 624 30.93 6.38 -8.85
CA HIS A 624 30.56 6.58 -7.47
C HIS A 624 31.46 5.70 -6.59
N PRO A 625 31.97 6.17 -5.44
CA PRO A 625 31.84 7.54 -4.92
C PRO A 625 32.48 8.58 -5.85
N ILE A 626 31.97 9.82 -5.83
CA ILE A 626 32.42 10.89 -6.74
C ILE A 626 33.88 11.23 -6.43
N THR A 627 34.19 11.36 -5.14
CA THR A 627 35.55 11.43 -4.63
C THR A 627 36.08 10.00 -4.47
N PRO A 628 37.23 9.63 -5.05
CA PRO A 628 37.77 8.29 -4.89
C PRO A 628 37.89 7.91 -3.40
N LEU A 629 37.14 6.88 -3.02
CA LEU A 629 37.17 6.34 -1.67
C LEU A 629 38.41 5.46 -1.51
N ASP A 630 39.09 5.59 -0.37
CA ASP A 630 40.11 4.65 0.07
C ASP A 630 39.43 3.56 0.93
N PRO A 631 39.20 2.35 0.40
CA PRO A 631 38.45 1.31 1.11
C PRO A 631 39.14 0.85 2.39
N SER A 632 40.46 1.10 2.54
CA SER A 632 41.17 0.79 3.78
C SER A 632 40.63 1.59 4.97
N LYS A 633 40.03 2.76 4.72
CA LYS A 633 39.41 3.61 5.76
C LYS A 633 38.06 3.09 6.26
N LEU A 634 37.48 2.09 5.58
CA LEU A 634 36.23 1.46 6.02
C LEU A 634 36.46 0.18 6.82
N LYS A 635 37.70 -0.31 6.88
CA LYS A 635 38.07 -1.48 7.67
C LYS A 635 38.27 -1.10 9.12
N ASP A 636 38.08 -2.08 10.00
CA ASP A 636 38.46 -1.99 11.42
C ASP A 636 37.88 -0.77 12.16
N GLN A 637 36.62 -0.45 11.90
CA GLN A 637 35.93 0.72 12.44
C GLN A 637 35.31 0.48 13.83
N GLY A 638 35.00 -0.76 14.17
CA GLY A 638 34.34 -1.17 15.39
C GLY A 638 34.54 -2.65 15.69
N THR A 639 33.59 -3.26 16.39
CA THR A 639 33.71 -4.64 16.89
C THR A 639 32.64 -5.58 16.33
N VAL A 640 31.71 -5.07 15.52
CA VAL A 640 30.56 -5.83 15.05
C VAL A 640 30.90 -6.53 13.73
N HIS A 641 30.90 -7.85 13.78
CA HIS A 641 30.86 -8.70 12.61
C HIS A 641 29.44 -8.67 12.04
N ALA A 642 29.28 -8.38 10.75
CA ALA A 642 27.96 -8.25 10.15
C ALA A 642 27.89 -8.72 8.69
N GLN A 643 26.69 -9.08 8.25
CA GLN A 643 26.41 -9.47 6.87
C GLN A 643 25.07 -8.89 6.42
N ILE A 644 25.09 -8.20 5.28
CA ILE A 644 23.85 -7.76 4.61
C ILE A 644 23.19 -8.98 3.96
N VAL A 645 21.88 -9.10 4.15
CA VAL A 645 21.01 -10.12 3.54
C VAL A 645 19.81 -9.43 2.90
N ARG A 646 19.25 -10.01 1.84
CA ARG A 646 18.12 -9.41 1.12
C ARG A 646 17.08 -10.42 0.64
N SER A 647 15.91 -9.86 0.33
CA SER A 647 14.91 -10.45 -0.53
C SER A 647 14.89 -9.65 -1.82
N SER A 648 15.25 -10.27 -2.95
CA SER A 648 15.27 -9.63 -4.27
C SER A 648 15.01 -10.66 -5.36
N ASP A 649 14.47 -10.23 -6.50
CA ASP A 649 14.16 -11.09 -7.64
C ASP A 649 14.22 -10.29 -8.95
N ASP A 650 13.86 -10.92 -10.08
CA ASP A 650 14.01 -10.31 -11.41
C ASP A 650 13.19 -9.03 -11.56
N TRP A 651 11.95 -9.00 -11.04
CA TRP A 651 11.08 -7.81 -11.13
C TRP A 651 11.68 -6.62 -10.37
N SER A 652 12.39 -6.87 -9.28
CA SER A 652 12.84 -5.81 -8.38
C SER A 652 14.27 -5.39 -8.71
N SER A 653 15.20 -6.33 -8.87
CA SER A 653 16.64 -6.07 -9.05
C SER A 653 17.20 -6.59 -10.39
N GLY A 654 16.44 -7.37 -11.17
CA GLY A 654 16.94 -7.99 -12.40
C GLY A 654 17.94 -9.11 -12.15
N ILE A 655 17.72 -9.88 -11.08
CA ILE A 655 18.56 -11.00 -10.63
C ILE A 655 17.71 -12.25 -10.45
N LEU A 656 18.33 -13.43 -10.42
CA LEU A 656 17.65 -14.63 -9.93
C LEU A 656 17.28 -14.47 -8.45
N ASN A 657 16.14 -15.04 -8.06
CA ASN A 657 15.59 -15.01 -6.71
C ASN A 657 16.66 -15.24 -5.62
N GLU A 658 16.81 -14.24 -4.76
CA GLU A 658 17.61 -14.29 -3.54
C GLU A 658 16.68 -14.16 -2.33
N LYS A 659 16.82 -15.08 -1.37
CA LYS A 659 16.03 -15.16 -0.14
C LYS A 659 16.93 -15.35 1.09
N SER A 660 18.08 -14.67 1.08
CA SER A 660 19.12 -14.81 2.11
C SER A 660 18.63 -14.39 3.50
N ILE A 661 17.63 -13.51 3.57
CA ILE A 661 16.93 -13.15 4.83
C ILE A 661 16.28 -14.38 5.48
N GLN A 662 15.46 -15.13 4.75
CA GLN A 662 14.77 -16.30 5.30
C GLN A 662 15.77 -17.37 5.74
N ASN A 663 16.83 -17.57 4.96
CA ASN A 663 17.90 -18.50 5.29
C ASN A 663 18.56 -18.10 6.62
N ALA A 664 18.84 -16.81 6.82
CA ALA A 664 19.39 -16.29 8.08
C ALA A 664 18.45 -16.49 9.27
N TYR A 665 17.17 -16.15 9.13
CA TYR A 665 16.16 -16.39 10.17
C TYR A 665 16.09 -17.88 10.56
N CYS A 666 16.00 -18.77 9.57
CA CYS A 666 15.90 -20.21 9.84
C CYS A 666 17.17 -20.73 10.53
N GLU A 667 18.36 -20.43 10.00
CA GLU A 667 19.62 -20.92 10.57
C GLU A 667 19.84 -20.41 12.00
N ILE A 668 19.57 -19.13 12.27
CA ILE A 668 19.80 -18.53 13.59
C ILE A 668 18.82 -19.10 14.62
N ILE A 669 17.53 -19.19 14.29
CA ILE A 669 16.52 -19.79 15.18
C ILE A 669 16.85 -21.25 15.43
N GLU A 670 17.12 -22.01 14.37
CA GLU A 670 17.45 -23.42 14.50
C GLU A 670 18.70 -23.63 15.32
N ASN A 671 19.67 -22.71 15.38
CA ASN A 671 20.90 -22.88 16.15
C ASN A 671 20.88 -22.25 17.56
N ALA A 672 19.81 -21.56 17.94
CA ALA A 672 19.70 -20.93 19.26
C ALA A 672 19.78 -21.95 20.43
N GLN A 673 20.50 -21.58 21.48
CA GLN A 673 20.88 -22.41 22.63
C GLN A 673 20.21 -22.00 23.94
N HIS A 674 19.59 -20.83 24.02
CA HIS A 674 19.01 -20.31 25.25
C HIS A 674 17.67 -19.63 24.99
N TYR A 675 17.60 -18.70 24.06
CA TYR A 675 16.35 -18.05 23.73
C TYR A 675 16.36 -17.39 22.35
N VAL A 676 15.17 -17.15 21.81
CA VAL A 676 14.94 -16.30 20.65
C VAL A 676 13.92 -15.23 21.05
N TYR A 677 14.27 -13.97 20.87
CA TYR A 677 13.39 -12.82 21.04
C TYR A 677 13.08 -12.22 19.67
N ILE A 678 11.80 -12.01 19.38
CA ILE A 678 11.32 -11.50 18.09
C ILE A 678 10.39 -10.35 18.36
N GLU A 679 10.66 -9.20 17.75
CA GLU A 679 9.67 -8.13 17.58
C GLU A 679 9.38 -8.00 16.09
N ASN A 680 8.14 -8.24 15.68
CA ASN A 680 7.78 -8.19 14.27
C ASN A 680 6.38 -7.64 14.03
N GLN A 681 6.18 -6.92 12.95
CA GLN A 681 4.85 -6.45 12.54
C GLN A 681 3.89 -7.58 12.17
N PHE A 682 4.41 -8.69 11.64
CA PHE A 682 3.60 -9.84 11.24
C PHE A 682 4.22 -11.14 11.74
N PHE A 683 3.38 -12.16 11.98
CA PHE A 683 3.83 -13.51 12.30
C PHE A 683 3.04 -14.56 11.50
N ILE A 684 3.29 -14.63 10.20
CA ILE A 684 2.66 -15.54 9.25
C ILE A 684 3.72 -16.49 8.66
N THR A 685 3.71 -17.74 9.09
CA THR A 685 4.73 -18.71 8.72
C THR A 685 4.18 -20.12 8.65
N ALA A 686 4.84 -20.98 7.88
CA ALA A 686 4.50 -22.38 7.78
C ALA A 686 5.51 -23.24 8.55
N THR A 687 5.00 -24.35 9.07
CA THR A 687 5.82 -25.49 9.46
C THR A 687 6.06 -26.37 8.24
N GLY A 688 5.13 -26.54 7.30
CA GLY A 688 5.38 -27.31 6.08
C GLY A 688 4.43 -27.02 4.94
N GLU A 689 4.57 -27.78 3.85
CA GLU A 689 3.76 -27.62 2.62
C GLU A 689 2.25 -27.83 2.83
N GLN A 690 1.83 -28.40 3.98
CA GLN A 690 0.43 -28.58 4.32
C GLN A 690 -0.29 -27.27 4.70
N GLN A 691 0.45 -26.16 4.86
CA GLN A 691 -0.10 -24.84 5.21
C GLN A 691 -0.14 -23.87 4.03
N LEU A 692 -0.17 -24.38 2.80
CA LEU A 692 -0.46 -23.55 1.63
C LEU A 692 -1.73 -22.71 1.87
N PRO A 693 -1.72 -21.42 1.49
CA PRO A 693 -0.76 -20.78 0.58
C PRO A 693 0.56 -20.29 1.22
N VAL A 694 0.74 -20.39 2.54
CA VAL A 694 1.96 -19.94 3.23
C VAL A 694 3.11 -20.90 2.99
N ARG A 695 4.29 -20.39 2.59
CA ARG A 695 5.43 -21.20 2.13
C ARG A 695 6.72 -21.01 2.92
N ASN A 696 6.93 -19.86 3.56
CA ASN A 696 8.15 -19.63 4.33
C ASN A 696 8.22 -20.59 5.53
N THR A 697 9.42 -21.08 5.85
CA THR A 697 9.60 -22.19 6.81
C THR A 697 10.16 -21.77 8.16
N ILE A 698 9.99 -20.50 8.54
CA ILE A 698 10.48 -19.98 9.83
C ILE A 698 9.75 -20.67 11.00
N GLY A 699 8.47 -20.99 10.86
CA GLY A 699 7.71 -21.78 11.82
C GLY A 699 8.29 -23.19 12.00
N ARG A 700 8.82 -23.81 10.94
CA ARG A 700 9.54 -25.09 11.05
C ARG A 700 10.82 -24.93 11.88
N ALA A 701 11.60 -23.88 11.64
CA ALA A 701 12.80 -23.59 12.41
C ALA A 701 12.50 -23.45 13.91
N ILE A 702 11.42 -22.74 14.26
CA ILE A 702 10.95 -22.59 15.65
C ILE A 702 10.57 -23.96 16.25
N VAL A 703 9.78 -24.76 15.53
CA VAL A 703 9.42 -26.12 15.98
C VAL A 703 10.68 -26.97 16.21
N ASN A 704 11.64 -26.94 15.28
CA ASN A 704 12.88 -27.70 15.38
C ASN A 704 13.71 -27.28 16.61
N ALA A 705 13.83 -25.98 16.87
CA ALA A 705 14.54 -25.44 18.03
C ALA A 705 13.89 -25.88 19.35
N CYS A 706 12.56 -25.75 19.48
CA CYS A 706 11.81 -26.18 20.66
C CYS A 706 11.91 -27.70 20.89
N LEU A 707 11.76 -28.51 19.83
CA LEU A 707 11.90 -29.97 19.94
C LEU A 707 13.32 -30.39 20.30
N ARG A 708 14.35 -29.66 19.84
CA ARG A 708 15.72 -29.90 20.28
C ARG A 708 15.88 -29.60 21.76
N ALA A 709 15.41 -28.43 22.22
CA ALA A 709 15.48 -28.05 23.63
C ALA A 709 14.74 -29.05 24.56
N GLU A 710 13.58 -29.56 24.13
CA GLU A 710 12.85 -30.61 24.85
C GLU A 710 13.67 -31.92 24.95
N ARG A 711 14.26 -32.39 23.84
CA ARG A 711 15.12 -33.59 23.86
C ARG A 711 16.35 -33.42 24.75
N GLU A 712 16.89 -32.21 24.82
CA GLU A 712 18.03 -31.85 25.66
C GLU A 712 17.64 -31.56 27.12
N ASN A 713 16.33 -31.51 27.43
CA ASN A 713 15.78 -31.05 28.70
C ASN A 713 16.38 -29.70 29.15
N ARG A 714 16.55 -28.78 28.19
CA ARG A 714 17.18 -27.46 28.39
C ARG A 714 16.11 -26.38 28.50
N LYS A 715 16.31 -25.43 29.42
CA LYS A 715 15.48 -24.23 29.51
C LYS A 715 15.66 -23.39 28.24
N PHE A 716 14.57 -23.16 27.53
CA PHE A 716 14.56 -22.44 26.26
C PHE A 716 13.29 -21.62 26.13
N ARG A 717 13.38 -20.42 25.58
CA ARG A 717 12.21 -19.56 25.34
C ARG A 717 12.25 -18.96 23.93
N VAL A 718 11.09 -18.96 23.28
CA VAL A 718 10.81 -18.15 22.09
C VAL A 718 9.80 -17.11 22.52
N ILE A 719 10.23 -15.86 22.58
CA ILE A 719 9.46 -14.70 23.07
C ILE A 719 9.16 -13.84 21.85
N VAL A 720 7.88 -13.60 21.58
CA VAL A 720 7.42 -12.91 20.38
C VAL A 720 6.54 -11.73 20.78
N VAL A 721 6.89 -10.53 20.34
CA VAL A 721 6.11 -9.30 20.51
C VAL A 721 5.63 -8.84 19.13
N ILE A 722 4.32 -8.80 18.94
CA ILE A 722 3.66 -8.50 17.65
C ILE A 722 2.45 -7.59 17.89
N PRO A 723 1.98 -6.83 16.88
CA PRO A 723 0.74 -6.08 17.02
C PRO A 723 -0.45 -7.03 17.22
N ALA A 724 -1.42 -6.62 18.04
CA ALA A 724 -2.62 -7.43 18.29
C ALA A 724 -3.55 -7.36 17.08
N ILE A 725 -3.66 -6.18 16.47
CA ILE A 725 -4.41 -5.93 15.24
C ILE A 725 -3.45 -5.30 14.20
N PRO A 726 -3.33 -5.88 12.99
CA PRO A 726 -2.59 -5.24 11.91
C PRO A 726 -3.12 -3.84 11.60
N GLY A 727 -2.23 -2.86 11.39
CA GLY A 727 -2.58 -1.43 11.31
C GLY A 727 -3.34 -1.03 10.05
N PHE A 728 -4.63 -1.37 9.98
CA PHE A 728 -5.57 -0.96 8.94
C PHE A 728 -6.84 -0.37 9.57
N ALA A 729 -7.42 0.64 8.91
CA ALA A 729 -8.58 1.35 9.44
C ALA A 729 -9.87 0.52 9.40
N GLY A 730 -10.67 0.71 10.44
CA GLY A 730 -12.04 0.21 10.54
C GLY A 730 -12.24 -0.82 11.65
N ASP A 731 -13.48 -0.88 12.10
CA ASP A 731 -13.97 -1.88 13.07
C ASP A 731 -13.83 -3.30 12.47
N LEU A 732 -13.28 -4.23 13.27
CA LEU A 732 -13.08 -5.63 12.89
C LEU A 732 -14.38 -6.34 12.50
N ARG A 733 -15.55 -5.84 12.89
CA ARG A 733 -16.86 -6.39 12.51
C ARG A 733 -17.26 -6.02 11.08
N GLN A 734 -16.79 -4.89 10.55
CA GLN A 734 -17.25 -4.36 9.26
C GLN A 734 -16.63 -5.10 8.07
N ASP A 735 -17.33 -5.09 6.92
CA ASP A 735 -16.81 -5.69 5.68
C ASP A 735 -15.50 -5.06 5.21
N ALA A 736 -15.25 -3.79 5.57
CA ALA A 736 -13.99 -3.11 5.28
C ALA A 736 -12.76 -3.78 5.93
N ALA A 737 -12.96 -4.52 7.03
CA ALA A 737 -11.89 -5.20 7.77
C ALA A 737 -11.65 -6.66 7.34
N ILE A 738 -12.25 -7.15 6.24
CA ILE A 738 -12.02 -8.52 5.73
C ILE A 738 -10.53 -8.82 5.54
N GLY A 739 -9.76 -7.88 4.97
CA GLY A 739 -8.31 -8.04 4.79
C GLY A 739 -7.56 -8.16 6.12
N THR A 740 -7.88 -7.30 7.09
CA THR A 740 -7.32 -7.34 8.45
C THR A 740 -7.61 -8.68 9.13
N ARG A 741 -8.87 -9.14 9.06
CA ARG A 741 -9.27 -10.44 9.62
C ARG A 741 -8.58 -11.61 8.95
N ALA A 742 -8.34 -11.56 7.64
CA ALA A 742 -7.59 -12.59 6.94
C ALA A 742 -6.13 -12.66 7.41
N ILE A 743 -5.47 -11.52 7.63
CA ILE A 743 -4.10 -11.47 8.18
C ILE A 743 -4.08 -12.08 9.58
N MET A 744 -5.02 -11.68 10.45
CA MET A 744 -5.12 -12.24 11.80
C MET A 744 -5.37 -13.76 11.77
N ASP A 745 -6.23 -14.24 10.86
CA ASP A 745 -6.50 -15.67 10.68
C ASP A 745 -5.23 -16.45 10.30
N TYR A 746 -4.46 -15.97 9.31
CA TYR A 746 -3.19 -16.57 8.92
C TYR A 746 -2.16 -16.53 10.06
N GLN A 747 -2.13 -15.44 10.84
CA GLN A 747 -1.27 -15.33 12.01
C GLN A 747 -1.61 -16.39 13.06
N TYR A 748 -2.89 -16.51 13.45
CA TYR A 748 -3.30 -17.54 14.41
C TYR A 748 -3.11 -18.96 13.88
N LYS A 749 -3.34 -19.21 12.57
CA LYS A 749 -3.03 -20.50 11.92
C LYS A 749 -1.55 -20.84 11.88
N SER A 750 -0.68 -19.83 11.90
CA SER A 750 0.76 -20.02 12.05
C SER A 750 1.11 -20.40 13.50
N ILE A 751 0.50 -19.74 14.47
CA ILE A 751 0.80 -19.88 15.90
C ILE A 751 0.13 -21.12 16.53
N ASN A 752 -1.20 -21.12 16.67
CA ASN A 752 -1.95 -22.05 17.52
C ASN A 752 -3.17 -22.74 16.90
N ARG A 753 -3.65 -22.33 15.71
CA ARG A 753 -4.88 -22.88 15.10
C ARG A 753 -4.56 -23.94 14.04
N GLY A 754 -5.02 -25.17 14.28
CA GLY A 754 -4.87 -26.31 13.38
C GLY A 754 -3.63 -27.18 13.66
N GLU A 755 -3.64 -28.42 13.15
CA GLU A 755 -2.60 -29.42 13.45
C GLU A 755 -1.22 -29.09 12.87
N HIS A 756 -1.18 -28.23 11.85
CA HIS A 756 0.04 -27.79 11.18
C HIS A 756 0.62 -26.50 11.75
N SER A 757 -0.10 -25.80 12.64
CA SER A 757 0.45 -24.65 13.38
C SER A 757 1.69 -25.07 14.20
N ILE A 758 2.49 -24.10 14.64
CA ILE A 758 3.65 -24.35 15.53
C ILE A 758 3.20 -25.15 16.76
N PHE A 759 2.11 -24.74 17.42
CA PHE A 759 1.57 -25.46 18.58
C PHE A 759 1.07 -26.85 18.19
N GLY A 760 0.43 -26.98 17.02
CA GLY A 760 -0.06 -28.26 16.50
C GLY A 760 1.08 -29.27 16.31
N GLN A 761 2.20 -28.85 15.72
CA GLN A 761 3.37 -29.70 15.51
C GLN A 761 4.06 -30.09 16.82
N LEU A 762 4.17 -29.19 17.79
CA LEU A 762 4.72 -29.50 19.11
C LEU A 762 3.84 -30.48 19.88
N ARG A 763 2.52 -30.26 19.89
CA ARG A 763 1.55 -31.19 20.52
C ARG A 763 1.57 -32.57 19.86
N LYS A 764 1.74 -32.65 18.54
CA LYS A 764 1.90 -33.91 17.80
C LYS A 764 3.15 -34.69 18.26
N ALA A 765 4.18 -34.00 18.72
CA ALA A 765 5.38 -34.60 19.33
C ALA A 765 5.23 -34.84 20.84
N ASN A 766 4.03 -34.69 21.42
CA ASN A 766 3.74 -34.75 22.86
C ASN A 766 4.50 -33.70 23.69
N VAL A 767 4.77 -32.52 23.11
CA VAL A 767 5.41 -31.39 23.78
C VAL A 767 4.37 -30.29 24.01
N ASP A 768 4.29 -29.78 25.24
CA ASP A 768 3.46 -28.61 25.56
C ASP A 768 4.09 -27.34 24.95
N PRO A 769 3.42 -26.68 23.98
CA PRO A 769 3.94 -25.46 23.37
C PRO A 769 4.14 -24.32 24.38
N THR A 770 3.31 -24.25 25.43
CA THR A 770 3.29 -23.14 26.39
C THR A 770 4.52 -23.14 27.32
N LYS A 771 5.30 -24.23 27.33
CA LYS A 771 6.60 -24.31 28.00
C LYS A 771 7.67 -23.47 27.30
N TYR A 772 7.55 -23.27 25.99
CA TYR A 772 8.59 -22.70 25.14
C TYR A 772 8.20 -21.40 24.45
N LEU A 773 6.93 -21.23 24.08
CA LEU A 773 6.46 -20.15 23.20
C LEU A 773 5.58 -19.17 23.96
N PHE A 774 5.95 -17.89 23.91
CA PHE A 774 5.26 -16.82 24.60
C PHE A 774 5.01 -15.65 23.65
N PHE A 775 3.76 -15.22 23.55
CA PHE A 775 3.33 -14.16 22.64
C PHE A 775 2.77 -12.98 23.43
N PHE A 776 3.25 -11.79 23.10
CA PHE A 776 2.90 -10.52 23.71
C PHE A 776 2.55 -9.51 22.63
N ASN A 777 1.85 -8.46 23.05
CA ASN A 777 1.63 -7.24 22.32
C ASN A 777 2.02 -6.06 23.21
N LEU A 778 1.95 -4.85 22.67
CA LEU A 778 2.20 -3.63 23.43
C LEU A 778 0.95 -2.74 23.44
N ARG A 779 0.72 -2.00 24.52
CA ARG A 779 -0.38 -1.05 24.67
C ARG A 779 0.06 0.14 25.52
N ALA A 780 -0.51 1.30 25.24
CA ALA A 780 -0.28 2.51 25.99
C ALA A 780 -1.61 3.17 26.38
N TYR A 781 -1.57 3.97 27.45
CA TYR A 781 -2.68 4.82 27.89
C TYR A 781 -2.20 6.26 28.00
N ASP A 782 -3.15 7.18 27.99
CA ASP A 782 -2.87 8.60 28.22
C ASP A 782 -4.15 9.34 28.68
N ARG A 783 -4.03 10.65 28.89
CA ARG A 783 -5.11 11.58 29.19
C ARG A 783 -5.02 12.79 28.27
N ILE A 784 -6.04 13.00 27.45
CA ILE A 784 -6.16 14.19 26.61
C ILE A 784 -6.32 15.43 27.51
N ASN A 785 -5.40 16.40 27.43
CA ASN A 785 -5.39 17.59 28.30
C ASN A 785 -6.43 18.66 27.89
N LYS A 786 -7.70 18.26 27.69
CA LYS A 786 -8.81 19.16 27.33
C LYS A 786 -9.45 19.76 28.59
N THR A 787 -8.77 20.72 29.21
CA THR A 787 -9.20 21.29 30.51
C THR A 787 -10.43 22.21 30.38
N PRO A 788 -11.19 22.44 31.48
CA PRO A 788 -12.27 23.41 31.50
C PRO A 788 -11.83 24.83 31.12
N ALA A 789 -10.58 25.20 31.46
CA ALA A 789 -10.01 26.48 31.06
C ALA A 789 -9.83 26.58 29.54
N LEU A 790 -9.35 25.50 28.90
CA LEU A 790 -9.27 25.43 27.44
C LEU A 790 -10.66 25.58 26.80
N ILE A 791 -11.66 24.85 27.32
CA ILE A 791 -13.06 24.94 26.84
C ILE A 791 -13.62 26.36 27.01
N GLN A 792 -13.31 27.04 28.12
CA GLN A 792 -13.72 28.42 28.33
C GLN A 792 -12.99 29.38 27.37
N GLN A 793 -11.71 29.14 27.11
CA GLN A 793 -10.91 29.91 26.16
C GLN A 793 -11.44 29.80 24.73
N GLU A 794 -11.88 28.61 24.30
CA GLU A 794 -12.56 28.41 23.01
C GLU A 794 -13.84 29.25 22.92
N LYS A 795 -14.66 29.24 23.99
CA LYS A 795 -15.91 30.04 24.07
C LYS A 795 -15.64 31.54 24.02
N ASP A 796 -14.66 32.02 24.77
CA ASP A 796 -14.33 33.45 24.89
C ASP A 796 -13.69 34.02 23.62
N SER A 797 -12.89 33.20 22.92
CA SER A 797 -12.23 33.59 21.67
C SER A 797 -13.11 33.40 20.43
N GLY A 798 -14.09 32.49 20.50
CA GLY A 798 -14.88 32.03 19.35
C GLY A 798 -14.06 31.21 18.34
N VAL A 799 -12.91 30.67 18.77
CA VAL A 799 -12.00 29.85 17.96
C VAL A 799 -11.81 28.53 18.70
N SER A 800 -12.14 27.41 18.05
CA SER A 800 -11.88 26.07 18.60
C SER A 800 -10.38 25.76 18.59
N TYR A 801 -9.94 24.91 19.51
CA TYR A 801 -8.58 24.41 19.57
C TYR A 801 -8.20 23.76 18.24
N GLN A 802 -9.06 22.89 17.69
CA GLN A 802 -8.84 22.25 16.38
C GLN A 802 -8.57 23.26 15.25
N GLN A 803 -9.28 24.40 15.22
CA GLN A 803 -9.00 25.46 14.24
C GLN A 803 -7.63 26.11 14.45
N LEU A 804 -7.21 26.24 15.70
CA LEU A 804 -5.90 26.75 16.06
C LEU A 804 -4.78 25.77 15.66
N GLN A 805 -4.97 24.46 15.88
CA GLN A 805 -4.00 23.42 15.46
C GLN A 805 -3.82 23.42 13.95
N ARG A 806 -4.92 23.47 13.19
CA ARG A 806 -4.87 23.56 11.73
C ARG A 806 -4.13 24.81 11.27
N ALA A 807 -4.42 25.95 11.88
CA ALA A 807 -3.74 27.21 11.57
C ALA A 807 -2.24 27.18 11.90
N GLU A 808 -1.84 26.49 12.97
CA GLU A 808 -0.44 26.24 13.34
C GLU A 808 0.25 25.34 12.32
N ALA A 809 -0.36 24.20 12.00
CA ALA A 809 0.13 23.28 10.99
C ALA A 809 0.28 24.00 9.63
N GLU A 810 -0.75 24.74 9.18
CA GLU A 810 -0.76 25.61 7.98
C GLU A 810 0.46 26.53 7.91
N GLU A 811 0.80 27.18 9.01
CA GLU A 811 1.93 28.09 9.09
C GLU A 811 3.28 27.36 8.98
N ILE A 812 3.52 26.35 9.81
CA ILE A 812 4.85 25.69 9.91
C ILE A 812 5.16 24.77 8.72
N MET A 813 4.13 24.23 8.06
CA MET A 813 4.29 23.32 6.93
C MET A 813 4.17 24.05 5.57
N GLY A 814 3.49 25.20 5.50
CA GLY A 814 3.31 25.98 4.27
C GLY A 814 4.58 26.65 3.72
N THR A 815 5.55 26.93 4.59
CA THR A 815 6.79 27.67 4.28
C THR A 815 7.75 26.99 3.29
N GLY A 816 7.53 25.71 2.94
CA GLY A 816 8.45 24.91 2.11
C GLY A 816 8.48 25.19 0.61
N ILE A 817 7.44 25.85 0.09
CA ILE A 817 7.20 25.96 -1.36
C ILE A 817 7.08 27.44 -1.76
N HIS A 818 7.70 28.35 -1.01
CA HIS A 818 7.64 29.79 -1.27
C HIS A 818 8.92 30.28 -1.94
N GLY A 819 8.97 30.14 -3.27
CA GLY A 819 10.02 30.70 -4.10
C GLY A 819 9.64 30.77 -5.57
N PHE A 820 9.04 31.91 -5.95
CA PHE A 820 8.97 32.48 -7.31
C PHE A 820 7.83 32.06 -8.25
N ALA A 821 7.41 33.07 -9.03
CA ALA A 821 6.21 33.14 -9.85
C ALA A 821 6.33 32.32 -11.16
N GLU A 822 5.18 31.83 -11.63
CA GLU A 822 5.02 31.13 -12.91
C GLU A 822 5.40 32.07 -14.09
N GLU A 823 6.42 31.71 -14.87
CA GLU A 823 6.52 32.11 -16.28
C GLU A 823 6.28 30.87 -17.16
N ASP A 824 5.30 31.00 -18.05
CA ASP A 824 4.78 29.99 -18.96
C ASP A 824 5.84 29.40 -19.91
N ASN A 825 5.81 28.07 -20.12
CA ASN A 825 5.77 27.46 -21.46
C ASN A 825 5.44 25.95 -21.44
N GLU A 826 4.26 25.65 -22.01
CA GLU A 826 3.76 24.43 -22.68
C GLU A 826 3.72 23.02 -22.03
N LYS A 827 2.46 22.51 -22.01
CA LYS A 827 1.98 21.11 -22.11
C LYS A 827 2.01 20.22 -20.87
N ASP A 828 1.19 20.57 -19.88
CA ASP A 828 0.37 19.62 -19.12
C ASP A 828 -0.79 20.36 -18.42
N THR A 829 -2.01 20.24 -18.96
CA THR A 829 -3.20 20.90 -18.38
C THR A 829 -4.03 19.94 -17.55
N LYS A 830 -3.71 19.85 -16.26
CA LYS A 830 -4.67 19.76 -15.14
C LYS A 830 -3.95 20.11 -13.83
N LYS A 831 -4.07 21.39 -13.45
CA LYS A 831 -3.49 22.03 -12.27
C LYS A 831 -3.95 21.34 -10.98
N GLY A 832 -3.01 20.74 -10.24
CA GLY A 832 -3.14 20.62 -8.78
C GLY A 832 -2.88 21.99 -8.18
N LYS A 833 -3.90 22.61 -7.58
CA LYS A 833 -3.71 23.84 -6.81
C LYS A 833 -2.97 23.46 -5.53
N GLY A 834 -1.66 23.67 -5.49
CA GLY A 834 -1.01 24.00 -4.23
C GLY A 834 -1.57 25.36 -3.82
N THR A 835 -2.37 25.40 -2.77
CA THR A 835 -3.04 26.62 -2.30
C THR A 835 -1.95 27.59 -1.84
N GLN A 836 -1.71 28.67 -2.59
CA GLN A 836 -1.10 29.85 -1.99
C GLN A 836 -2.05 30.27 -0.86
N ILE A 837 -1.60 30.27 0.40
CA ILE A 837 -2.36 30.92 1.47
C ILE A 837 -2.46 32.39 1.07
N SER A 838 -3.66 32.84 0.75
CA SER A 838 -3.85 34.23 0.35
C SER A 838 -3.42 35.15 1.50
N SER A 839 -2.98 36.37 1.22
CA SER A 839 -2.72 37.38 2.28
C SER A 839 -3.93 37.57 3.20
N SER A 840 -5.13 37.32 2.69
CA SER A 840 -6.38 37.32 3.46
C SER A 840 -6.56 36.12 4.39
N GLU A 841 -6.06 34.93 4.03
CA GLU A 841 -6.06 33.73 4.89
C GLU A 841 -4.95 33.79 5.94
N GLN A 842 -3.74 34.25 5.57
CA GLN A 842 -2.68 34.52 6.55
C GLN A 842 -3.15 35.51 7.61
N GLN A 843 -3.86 36.58 7.20
CA GLN A 843 -4.44 37.52 8.16
C GLN A 843 -5.50 36.87 9.05
N LYS A 844 -6.33 35.96 8.51
CA LYS A 844 -7.31 35.20 9.32
C LYS A 844 -6.64 34.29 10.35
N ILE A 845 -5.57 33.57 9.96
CA ILE A 845 -4.78 32.71 10.86
C ILE A 845 -4.19 33.54 12.01
N ILE A 846 -3.53 34.65 11.68
CA ILE A 846 -2.95 35.57 12.66
C ILE A 846 -4.04 36.12 13.58
N ASP A 847 -5.20 36.51 13.03
CA ASP A 847 -6.31 37.04 13.81
C ASP A 847 -6.94 35.98 14.74
N GLN A 848 -7.02 34.71 14.31
CA GLN A 848 -7.50 33.59 15.12
C GLN A 848 -6.56 33.31 16.28
N LYS A 849 -5.25 33.14 16.02
CA LYS A 849 -4.21 32.97 17.06
C LYS A 849 -4.24 34.12 18.05
N ARG A 850 -4.26 35.36 17.56
CA ARG A 850 -4.29 36.56 18.40
C ARG A 850 -5.54 36.64 19.28
N ARG A 851 -6.72 36.28 18.77
CA ARG A 851 -7.96 36.23 19.57
C ARG A 851 -7.89 35.17 20.65
N PHE A 852 -7.37 33.99 20.32
CA PHE A 852 -7.22 32.88 21.25
C PHE A 852 -6.22 33.23 22.38
N GLU A 853 -5.06 33.79 22.04
CA GLU A 853 -4.07 34.27 23.01
C GLU A 853 -4.58 35.44 23.86
N ALA A 854 -5.35 36.36 23.27
CA ALA A 854 -5.95 37.47 24.00
C ALA A 854 -7.02 37.01 25.01
N ALA A 855 -7.75 35.95 24.69
CA ALA A 855 -8.67 35.30 25.63
C ALA A 855 -7.90 34.67 26.81
N ARG A 856 -6.75 34.04 26.56
CA ARG A 856 -5.87 33.50 27.61
C ARG A 856 -5.42 34.55 28.62
N LYS A 857 -5.03 35.74 28.15
CA LYS A 857 -4.59 36.85 29.03
C LYS A 857 -5.68 37.36 29.98
N LYS A 858 -6.94 36.99 29.76
CA LYS A 858 -8.08 37.31 30.65
C LYS A 858 -8.32 36.24 31.71
N ILE A 859 -7.76 35.04 31.54
CA ILE A 859 -7.73 33.98 32.55
C ILE A 859 -6.67 34.39 33.59
N ASP A 860 -7.04 34.42 34.87
CA ASP A 860 -6.22 35.03 35.93
C ASP A 860 -4.81 34.40 36.01
N VAL A 861 -3.78 35.23 35.91
CA VAL A 861 -2.34 34.86 35.86
C VAL A 861 -1.85 34.27 37.20
N LYS A 862 -2.73 34.14 38.20
CA LYS A 862 -2.41 33.61 39.53
C LYS A 862 -2.50 32.08 39.64
N ASP A 863 -3.07 31.38 38.67
CA ASP A 863 -3.13 29.91 38.66
C ASP A 863 -2.42 29.37 37.40
N PRO A 864 -1.13 29.00 37.48
CA PRO A 864 -0.42 28.43 36.34
C PRO A 864 -1.07 27.11 35.92
N ILE A 865 -1.08 26.83 34.61
CA ILE A 865 -1.51 25.52 34.07
C ILE A 865 -0.65 24.45 34.74
N ASN A 866 -1.25 23.67 35.64
CA ASN A 866 -0.56 22.63 36.41
C ASN A 866 -0.90 21.21 35.91
N SER A 867 -1.70 21.06 34.85
CA SER A 867 -2.07 19.77 34.26
C SER A 867 -1.09 19.38 33.17
N ALA A 868 -0.48 18.20 33.27
CA ALA A 868 0.43 17.65 32.25
C ALA A 868 -0.28 17.44 30.89
N ASP A 869 0.44 17.77 29.81
CA ASP A 869 -0.05 17.64 28.43
C ASP A 869 -0.25 16.17 27.99
N SER A 870 0.55 15.28 28.54
CA SER A 870 0.43 13.82 28.47
C SER A 870 0.87 13.23 29.81
N ILE A 871 0.27 12.12 30.21
CA ILE A 871 0.61 11.35 31.43
C ILE A 871 1.27 10.00 31.08
N ALA A 872 1.73 9.85 29.84
CA ALA A 872 2.32 8.59 29.38
C ALA A 872 3.63 8.26 30.11
N GLU A 873 4.31 9.26 30.67
CA GLU A 873 5.50 9.07 31.49
C GLU A 873 5.23 8.29 32.78
N ASP A 874 3.99 8.30 33.30
CA ASP A 874 3.60 7.59 34.52
C ASP A 874 3.76 6.07 34.39
N ALA A 875 3.73 5.53 33.17
CA ALA A 875 4.01 4.12 32.91
C ALA A 875 5.50 3.78 33.02
N MET A 876 6.38 4.78 33.00
CA MET A 876 7.84 4.66 32.93
C MET A 876 8.51 4.75 34.32
N SER A 877 9.83 4.58 34.34
CA SER A 877 10.61 4.75 35.56
C SER A 877 10.56 6.22 35.97
N ARG A 878 10.16 6.46 37.23
CA ARG A 878 10.09 7.78 37.89
C ARG A 878 9.03 8.76 37.37
N GLY A 879 8.14 8.38 36.46
CA GLY A 879 7.00 9.23 36.05
C GLY A 879 5.89 9.38 37.09
N GLY A 880 6.14 9.08 38.37
CA GLY A 880 5.11 9.17 39.41
C GLY A 880 3.99 8.13 39.26
N THR A 881 2.78 8.56 39.64
CA THR A 881 1.54 7.77 39.56
C THR A 881 0.41 8.66 39.06
N VAL A 882 -0.54 8.07 38.33
CA VAL A 882 -1.73 8.78 37.83
C VAL A 882 -2.58 9.33 38.98
N SER A 883 -2.53 8.71 40.15
CA SER A 883 -3.17 9.24 41.36
C SER A 883 -2.57 10.56 41.86
N GLU A 884 -1.30 10.83 41.58
CA GLU A 884 -0.59 12.07 41.95
C GLU A 884 -0.73 13.17 40.90
N GLU A 885 -1.17 12.82 39.68
CA GLU A 885 -1.37 13.77 38.59
C GLU A 885 -2.38 14.86 38.91
N VAL A 886 -2.03 16.10 38.58
CA VAL A 886 -2.90 17.24 38.76
C VAL A 886 -3.85 17.35 37.56
N TRP A 887 -5.14 17.55 37.83
CA TRP A 887 -6.14 17.90 36.83
C TRP A 887 -6.68 19.30 37.12
N GLU A 888 -6.70 20.15 36.09
CA GLU A 888 -7.28 21.48 36.19
C GLU A 888 -8.81 21.37 36.14
N GLY A 889 -9.49 21.49 37.28
CA GLY A 889 -10.96 21.47 37.36
C GLY A 889 -11.52 20.40 38.30
N ASP A 890 -12.76 19.98 38.04
CA ASP A 890 -13.36 18.85 38.77
C ASP A 890 -12.72 17.54 38.28
N ILE A 891 -12.14 16.77 39.20
CA ILE A 891 -11.49 15.49 38.93
C ILE A 891 -12.45 14.48 38.29
N GLU A 892 -13.76 14.59 38.54
CA GLU A 892 -14.74 13.71 37.91
C GLU A 892 -14.93 13.98 36.40
N GLU A 893 -14.55 15.16 35.91
CA GLU A 893 -14.57 15.47 34.48
C GLU A 893 -13.40 14.85 33.72
N GLU A 894 -12.27 14.64 34.39
CA GLU A 894 -11.04 14.04 33.83
C GLU A 894 -11.31 12.70 33.14
N LYS A 895 -12.24 11.90 33.70
CA LYS A 895 -12.57 10.56 33.22
C LYS A 895 -12.95 10.48 31.75
N LYS A 896 -13.50 11.57 31.21
CA LYS A 896 -13.91 11.65 29.80
C LYS A 896 -12.69 11.64 28.85
N HIS A 897 -11.52 11.95 29.38
CA HIS A 897 -10.30 12.20 28.62
C HIS A 897 -9.26 11.10 28.71
N PHE A 898 -9.44 10.08 29.56
CA PHE A 898 -8.59 8.90 29.54
C PHE A 898 -8.82 8.09 28.27
N VAL A 899 -7.73 7.79 27.59
CA VAL A 899 -7.69 7.03 26.35
C VAL A 899 -6.65 5.92 26.42
N GLN A 900 -6.85 4.87 25.65
CA GLN A 900 -5.87 3.83 25.42
C GLN A 900 -5.84 3.44 23.94
N GLU A 901 -4.68 2.98 23.49
CA GLU A 901 -4.51 2.42 22.15
C GLU A 901 -3.41 1.36 22.14
N GLU A 902 -3.49 0.42 21.19
CA GLU A 902 -2.39 -0.49 20.89
C GLU A 902 -1.12 0.31 20.55
N LEU A 903 0.01 -0.10 21.12
CA LEU A 903 1.32 0.38 20.70
C LEU A 903 1.78 -0.45 19.52
N TYR A 904 1.82 0.17 18.34
CA TYR A 904 2.00 -0.54 17.10
C TYR A 904 3.44 -1.00 16.93
N VAL A 905 3.67 -2.29 17.09
CA VAL A 905 4.97 -2.94 16.89
C VAL A 905 5.25 -3.02 15.41
N HIS A 906 6.03 -2.08 14.89
CA HIS A 906 6.49 -2.07 13.50
C HIS A 906 7.89 -2.65 13.34
N CYS A 907 8.60 -2.97 14.43
CA CYS A 907 9.90 -3.63 14.40
C CYS A 907 9.97 -4.80 13.41
N LYS A 908 11.18 -5.07 12.89
CA LYS A 908 11.53 -6.34 12.23
C LYS A 908 12.87 -6.84 12.78
N LEU A 909 12.82 -7.29 14.03
CA LEU A 909 13.97 -7.59 14.86
C LEU A 909 13.94 -9.06 15.32
N LEU A 910 15.10 -9.70 15.31
CA LEU A 910 15.35 -10.96 15.99
C LEU A 910 16.63 -10.85 16.82
N ILE A 911 16.60 -11.31 18.06
CA ILE A 911 17.77 -11.46 18.94
C ILE A 911 17.84 -12.92 19.41
N ALA A 912 18.99 -13.56 19.20
CA ALA A 912 19.23 -14.92 19.68
C ALA A 912 20.40 -14.94 20.67
N ASP A 913 20.15 -15.56 21.83
CA ASP A 913 21.15 -15.87 22.87
C ASP A 913 22.01 -14.69 23.34
N ASP A 914 21.50 -13.44 23.27
CA ASP A 914 22.28 -12.22 23.49
C ASP A 914 23.59 -12.16 22.66
N LYS A 915 23.62 -12.80 21.48
CA LYS A 915 24.81 -12.89 20.63
C LYS A 915 24.58 -12.44 19.20
N THR A 916 23.43 -12.80 18.64
CA THR A 916 23.11 -12.54 17.23
C THR A 916 21.88 -11.66 17.13
N VAL A 917 21.93 -10.65 16.26
CA VAL A 917 20.81 -9.77 15.93
C VAL A 917 20.53 -9.82 14.44
N ILE A 918 19.26 -9.86 14.05
CA ILE A 918 18.80 -9.52 12.70
C ILE A 918 17.94 -8.27 12.81
N CYS A 919 18.22 -7.24 12.03
CA CYS A 919 17.39 -6.02 11.96
C CYS A 919 17.28 -5.54 10.51
N GLY A 920 16.11 -5.04 10.11
CA GLY A 920 15.89 -4.50 8.77
C GLY A 920 14.43 -4.23 8.48
N SER A 921 14.00 -4.45 7.24
CA SER A 921 12.62 -4.18 6.79
C SER A 921 11.72 -5.43 6.72
N SER A 922 12.30 -6.63 6.88
CA SER A 922 11.63 -7.89 6.52
C SER A 922 10.66 -8.42 7.57
N ASN A 923 9.39 -8.43 7.23
CA ASN A 923 8.34 -8.99 8.07
C ASN A 923 8.38 -10.54 8.08
N LEU A 924 7.84 -11.19 9.11
CA LEU A 924 7.65 -12.65 9.08
C LEU A 924 6.37 -12.99 8.31
N ASN A 925 6.46 -12.94 7.00
CA ASN A 925 5.43 -13.38 6.07
C ASN A 925 6.07 -13.78 4.72
N ASP A 926 5.32 -14.46 3.86
CA ASP A 926 5.86 -14.85 2.55
C ASP A 926 6.22 -13.64 1.66
N ARG A 927 5.54 -12.50 1.84
CA ARG A 927 5.77 -11.26 1.09
C ARG A 927 7.21 -10.76 1.28
N SER A 928 7.74 -10.83 2.50
CA SER A 928 9.11 -10.41 2.79
C SER A 928 10.13 -11.56 2.71
N GLN A 929 9.73 -12.82 2.95
CA GLN A 929 10.68 -13.93 3.18
C GLN A 929 11.00 -14.76 1.92
N LEU A 930 10.17 -14.75 0.89
CA LEU A 930 10.38 -15.61 -0.29
C LEU A 930 11.35 -15.04 -1.33
N GLY A 931 11.76 -13.78 -1.23
CA GLY A 931 12.58 -13.09 -2.23
C GLY A 931 11.80 -12.67 -3.48
N SER A 932 10.84 -13.49 -3.93
CA SER A 932 10.12 -13.33 -5.20
C SER A 932 8.91 -12.39 -5.12
N ARG A 933 8.79 -11.66 -4.02
CA ARG A 933 7.66 -10.77 -3.71
C ARG A 933 8.22 -9.39 -3.37
N ASP A 934 7.97 -8.82 -2.19
CA ASP A 934 8.53 -7.52 -1.84
C ASP A 934 10.05 -7.60 -1.75
N SER A 935 10.73 -6.54 -2.19
CA SER A 935 12.15 -6.42 -1.90
C SER A 935 12.37 -5.91 -0.49
N GLU A 936 13.38 -6.48 0.17
CA GLU A 936 13.70 -6.22 1.56
C GLU A 936 15.21 -6.24 1.76
N LEU A 937 15.69 -5.47 2.74
CA LEU A 937 17.10 -5.47 3.15
C LEU A 937 17.17 -5.65 4.68
N SER A 938 18.09 -6.47 5.14
CA SER A 938 18.34 -6.67 6.58
C SER A 938 19.82 -6.92 6.84
N ILE A 939 20.24 -6.73 8.08
CA ILE A 939 21.60 -6.98 8.52
C ILE A 939 21.62 -8.00 9.66
N VAL A 940 22.49 -9.00 9.53
CA VAL A 940 22.80 -9.99 10.56
C VAL A 940 24.06 -9.54 11.28
N MET A 941 24.05 -9.51 12.61
CA MET A 941 25.12 -8.92 13.42
C MET A 941 25.51 -9.82 14.59
N THR A 942 26.81 -9.94 14.83
CA THR A 942 27.40 -10.55 16.02
C THR A 942 28.55 -9.69 16.53
N ASP A 943 28.67 -9.53 17.84
CA ASP A 943 29.70 -8.66 18.42
C ASP A 943 30.92 -9.44 18.93
N THR A 944 32.10 -8.99 18.51
CA THR A 944 33.37 -9.48 19.06
C THR A 944 33.64 -8.90 20.44
N ARG A 945 33.11 -7.70 20.76
CA ARG A 945 33.11 -7.15 22.12
C ARG A 945 32.17 -8.00 22.98
N LYS A 946 32.72 -8.58 24.04
CA LYS A 946 31.96 -9.37 25.01
C LYS A 946 31.42 -8.51 26.13
N LEU A 947 30.27 -8.92 26.65
CA LEU A 947 29.66 -8.39 27.86
C LEU A 947 29.49 -9.56 28.83
N GLU A 948 30.11 -9.45 30.01
CA GLU A 948 29.88 -10.38 31.11
C GLU A 948 28.40 -10.29 31.53
N SER A 949 27.72 -11.42 31.50
CA SER A 949 26.30 -11.54 31.76
C SER A 949 25.99 -12.83 32.52
N THR A 950 24.71 -13.13 32.67
CA THR A 950 24.22 -14.38 33.22
C THR A 950 23.17 -14.95 32.28
N MET A 951 23.09 -16.28 32.19
CA MET A 951 22.11 -17.01 31.38
C MET A 951 21.66 -18.24 32.16
N ASP A 952 20.39 -18.26 32.56
CA ASP A 952 19.83 -19.30 33.44
C ASP A 952 20.63 -19.47 34.74
N GLY A 953 21.00 -18.34 35.36
CA GLY A 953 21.78 -18.28 36.59
C GLY A 953 23.27 -18.62 36.45
N GLN A 954 23.76 -18.97 35.26
CA GLN A 954 25.17 -19.29 35.01
C GLN A 954 25.92 -18.11 34.37
N PRO A 955 27.21 -17.91 34.68
CA PRO A 955 28.05 -16.93 33.99
C PRO A 955 28.00 -17.13 32.47
N TYR A 956 27.83 -16.04 31.72
CA TYR A 956 27.64 -16.10 30.28
C TYR A 956 28.29 -14.91 29.57
N GLU A 957 29.12 -15.18 28.57
CA GLU A 957 29.69 -14.14 27.70
C GLU A 957 28.71 -13.82 26.57
N ALA A 958 28.02 -12.70 26.72
CA ALA A 958 27.13 -12.17 25.70
C ALA A 958 27.89 -11.32 24.66
N GLY A 959 27.30 -11.13 23.48
CA GLY A 959 27.74 -10.11 22.53
C GLY A 959 27.23 -8.74 22.97
N TYR A 960 28.12 -7.75 23.05
CA TYR A 960 27.80 -6.43 23.60
C TYR A 960 26.62 -5.75 22.86
N HIS A 961 26.66 -5.70 21.53
CA HIS A 961 25.56 -5.13 20.73
C HIS A 961 24.20 -5.80 21.00
N ALA A 962 24.13 -7.14 20.96
CA ALA A 962 22.90 -7.89 21.15
C ALA A 962 22.34 -7.75 22.58
N ALA A 963 23.20 -7.91 23.59
CA ALA A 963 22.78 -7.81 24.98
C ALA A 963 22.32 -6.41 25.36
N THR A 964 23.03 -5.36 24.89
CA THR A 964 22.66 -3.98 25.23
C THR A 964 21.34 -3.56 24.60
N LEU A 965 21.10 -3.94 23.33
CA LEU A 965 19.81 -3.72 22.67
C LEU A 965 18.67 -4.44 23.41
N ARG A 966 18.84 -5.73 23.69
CA ARG A 966 17.81 -6.53 24.37
C ARG A 966 17.51 -6.02 25.78
N ARG A 967 18.53 -5.63 26.55
CA ARG A 967 18.35 -5.01 27.88
C ARG A 967 17.63 -3.67 27.79
N HIS A 968 17.86 -2.89 26.76
CA HIS A 968 17.17 -1.62 26.53
C HIS A 968 15.68 -1.85 26.27
N LEU A 969 15.35 -2.65 25.25
CA LEU A 969 13.96 -3.00 24.88
C LEU A 969 13.18 -3.61 26.06
N TRP A 970 13.80 -4.51 26.82
CA TRP A 970 13.12 -5.13 27.95
C TRP A 970 12.83 -4.13 29.07
N ARG A 971 13.72 -3.16 29.29
CA ARG A 971 13.46 -2.12 30.29
C ARG A 971 12.40 -1.13 29.83
N GLU A 972 12.36 -0.78 28.54
CA GLU A 972 11.26 -0.01 27.94
C GLU A 972 9.92 -0.72 28.17
N HIS A 973 9.79 -1.96 27.70
CA HIS A 973 8.54 -2.72 27.78
C HIS A 973 8.05 -2.98 29.21
N LEU A 974 8.97 -3.00 30.19
CA LEU A 974 8.68 -3.15 31.62
C LEU A 974 8.50 -1.81 32.37
N GLY A 975 8.72 -0.65 31.73
CA GLY A 975 8.65 0.65 32.40
C GLY A 975 9.82 0.90 33.37
N LEU A 976 10.99 0.33 33.10
CA LEU A 976 12.22 0.41 33.90
C LEU A 976 13.25 1.39 33.31
N ILE A 977 12.86 2.22 32.35
CA ILE A 977 13.65 3.35 31.84
C ILE A 977 12.90 4.66 32.10
N ASP A 978 13.64 5.74 32.29
CA ASP A 978 13.07 7.07 32.51
C ASP A 978 12.48 7.60 31.19
N ALA A 979 11.43 8.41 31.25
CA ALA A 979 10.81 9.02 30.07
C ALA A 979 11.81 9.92 29.30
N GLN A 980 11.69 9.94 27.97
CA GLN A 980 12.63 10.68 27.13
C GLN A 980 12.19 12.14 26.92
N PRO A 981 13.12 13.12 27.06
CA PRO A 981 12.87 14.48 26.63
C PRO A 981 12.93 14.58 25.09
N LEU A 982 12.19 15.54 24.53
CA LEU A 982 12.17 15.78 23.08
C LEU A 982 13.54 16.22 22.53
N ASP A 983 14.27 17.08 23.25
CA ASP A 983 15.60 17.56 22.85
C ASP A 983 16.67 16.47 23.08
N ALA A 984 17.30 16.03 21.99
CA ALA A 984 18.32 14.99 21.97
C ALA A 984 19.76 15.49 21.80
N SER A 985 19.97 16.79 21.89
CA SER A 985 21.27 17.41 21.56
C SER A 985 22.44 16.80 22.36
N ASN A 986 22.19 16.42 23.61
CA ASN A 986 23.19 15.84 24.51
C ASN A 986 23.00 14.33 24.73
N ASP A 987 22.06 13.70 24.03
CA ASP A 987 21.79 12.27 24.17
C ASP A 987 22.69 11.48 23.21
N PRO A 988 23.65 10.68 23.72
CA PRO A 988 24.52 9.89 22.87
C PRO A 988 23.74 8.84 22.06
N ASN A 989 22.57 8.38 22.51
CA ASN A 989 21.74 7.41 21.79
C ASN A 989 21.06 7.99 20.54
N ALA A 990 20.85 9.29 20.50
CA ALA A 990 20.30 10.00 19.33
C ALA A 990 21.36 10.47 18.32
N GLN A 991 22.64 10.27 18.57
CA GLN A 991 23.71 10.68 17.65
C GLN A 991 24.08 9.58 16.63
N PRO A 992 24.52 9.91 15.40
CA PRO A 992 25.04 8.90 14.49
C PRO A 992 26.33 8.24 15.04
N PRO A 993 26.67 7.01 14.63
CA PRO A 993 27.90 6.32 15.04
C PRO A 993 29.19 7.08 14.67
N THR A 994 29.13 8.04 13.74
CA THR A 994 30.24 8.96 13.43
C THR A 994 30.51 9.97 14.54
N VAL A 995 29.53 10.22 15.42
CA VAL A 995 29.61 11.19 16.53
C VAL A 995 29.72 10.46 17.87
N ALA A 996 28.80 9.55 18.18
CA ALA A 996 28.82 8.79 19.44
C ALA A 996 28.18 7.40 19.29
N MET A 997 28.64 6.45 20.12
CA MET A 997 27.98 5.15 20.30
C MET A 997 26.83 5.24 21.30
N ASN A 998 26.02 4.19 21.45
CA ASN A 998 25.01 4.11 22.51
C ASN A 998 25.63 4.35 23.89
N ALA A 999 24.87 4.96 24.80
CA ALA A 999 25.28 5.15 26.19
C ALA A 999 25.63 3.80 26.84
N GLU A 1000 26.61 3.81 27.74
CA GLU A 1000 26.82 2.69 28.65
C GLU A 1000 25.85 2.81 29.83
N TYR A 1001 25.13 1.74 30.12
CA TYR A 1001 24.13 1.70 31.19
C TYR A 1001 24.64 0.84 32.35
N PHE A 1002 24.31 1.29 33.56
CA PHE A 1002 24.64 0.61 34.82
C PHE A 1002 23.48 0.82 35.80
N GLY A 1003 23.39 -0.02 36.83
CA GLY A 1003 22.42 0.15 37.92
C GLY A 1003 21.43 -1.00 38.02
N PRO A 1004 20.58 -0.98 39.07
CA PRO A 1004 19.78 -2.14 39.45
C PRO A 1004 18.79 -2.55 38.36
N GLU A 1005 18.18 -1.62 37.63
CA GLU A 1005 17.25 -1.94 36.55
C GLU A 1005 17.95 -2.57 35.35
N TRP A 1006 19.20 -2.16 35.06
CA TRP A 1006 20.03 -2.73 34.00
C TRP A 1006 20.52 -4.14 34.34
N ASP A 1007 20.93 -4.33 35.59
CA ASP A 1007 21.43 -5.61 36.10
C ASP A 1007 20.28 -6.60 36.31
N PHE A 1008 19.09 -6.12 36.69
CA PHE A 1008 17.91 -6.95 36.88
C PHE A 1008 17.55 -7.72 35.62
N VAL A 1009 17.50 -7.04 34.47
CA VAL A 1009 17.18 -7.69 33.19
C VAL A 1009 18.37 -8.43 32.58
N ALA A 1010 19.52 -8.54 33.23
CA ALA A 1010 20.73 -9.09 32.62
C ALA A 1010 20.55 -10.52 32.08
N ASP A 1011 19.86 -11.38 32.83
CA ASP A 1011 19.58 -12.77 32.48
C ASP A 1011 18.17 -12.95 31.90
N PRO A 1012 18.03 -13.18 30.59
CA PRO A 1012 16.72 -13.34 29.94
C PRO A 1012 16.01 -14.66 30.30
N LEU A 1013 16.72 -15.60 30.91
CA LEU A 1013 16.17 -16.86 31.41
C LEU A 1013 15.95 -16.86 32.93
N SER A 1014 16.26 -15.76 33.64
CA SER A 1014 15.98 -15.63 35.07
C SER A 1014 14.49 -15.82 35.36
N ASP A 1015 14.18 -16.57 36.43
CA ASP A 1015 12.80 -16.73 36.90
C ASP A 1015 12.26 -15.42 37.48
N GLN A 1016 13.08 -14.63 38.16
CA GLN A 1016 12.64 -13.34 38.72
C GLN A 1016 12.26 -12.33 37.62
N VAL A 1017 13.07 -12.26 36.56
CA VAL A 1017 12.79 -11.39 35.40
C VAL A 1017 11.52 -11.87 34.70
N TRP A 1018 11.39 -13.18 34.50
CA TRP A 1018 10.23 -13.77 33.86
C TRP A 1018 8.94 -13.62 34.66
N ASP A 1019 9.02 -13.74 35.98
CA ASP A 1019 7.91 -13.51 36.89
C ASP A 1019 7.45 -12.05 36.81
N LEU A 1020 8.37 -11.09 36.78
CA LEU A 1020 8.01 -9.68 36.57
C LEU A 1020 7.39 -9.47 35.19
N TRP A 1021 8.02 -9.98 34.13
CA TRP A 1021 7.56 -9.87 32.74
C TRP A 1021 6.11 -10.36 32.59
N THR A 1022 5.84 -11.59 33.02
CA THR A 1022 4.51 -12.20 32.91
C THR A 1022 3.50 -11.63 33.88
N LYS A 1023 3.91 -11.23 35.09
CA LYS A 1023 3.05 -10.51 36.03
C LYS A 1023 2.61 -9.17 35.45
N GLN A 1024 3.54 -8.40 34.88
CA GLN A 1024 3.23 -7.09 34.31
C GLN A 1024 2.30 -7.23 33.11
N ALA A 1025 2.57 -8.16 32.19
CA ALA A 1025 1.66 -8.47 31.09
C ALA A 1025 0.25 -8.84 31.59
N THR A 1026 0.17 -9.64 32.66
CA THR A 1026 -1.11 -10.05 33.27
C THR A 1026 -1.87 -8.87 33.89
N VAL A 1027 -1.17 -8.04 34.68
CA VAL A 1027 -1.74 -6.86 35.33
C VAL A 1027 -2.22 -5.86 34.30
N ASN A 1028 -1.36 -5.48 33.34
CA ASN A 1028 -1.69 -4.54 32.27
C ASN A 1028 -2.91 -5.03 31.48
N THR A 1029 -2.92 -6.30 31.05
CA THR A 1029 -4.04 -6.89 30.29
C THR A 1029 -5.35 -6.79 31.08
N GLY A 1030 -5.30 -7.11 32.39
CA GLY A 1030 -6.44 -7.02 33.27
C GLY A 1030 -6.97 -5.59 33.44
N VAL A 1031 -6.08 -4.61 33.62
CA VAL A 1031 -6.47 -3.19 33.75
C VAL A 1031 -7.08 -2.66 32.47
N TYR A 1032 -6.46 -2.93 31.31
CA TYR A 1032 -6.99 -2.49 30.02
C TYR A 1032 -8.35 -3.11 29.69
N ARG A 1033 -8.53 -4.41 29.99
CA ARG A 1033 -9.83 -5.09 29.90
C ARG A 1033 -10.86 -4.43 30.82
N TYR A 1034 -10.49 -4.18 32.07
CA TYR A 1034 -11.40 -3.66 33.09
C TYR A 1034 -11.83 -2.21 32.83
N LEU A 1035 -10.91 -1.32 32.49
CA LEU A 1035 -11.21 0.11 32.32
C LEU A 1035 -11.80 0.42 30.95
N PHE A 1036 -11.20 -0.15 29.89
CA PHE A 1036 -11.46 0.28 28.51
C PHE A 1036 -12.20 -0.76 27.68
N ARG A 1037 -12.32 -2.01 28.18
CA ARG A 1037 -12.71 -3.17 27.37
C ARG A 1037 -11.91 -3.20 26.06
N ALA A 1038 -10.59 -3.11 26.20
CA ALA A 1038 -9.68 -3.02 25.07
C ALA A 1038 -9.76 -4.31 24.23
N ASP A 1039 -10.03 -4.17 22.94
CA ASP A 1039 -9.99 -5.25 21.96
C ASP A 1039 -8.61 -5.31 21.29
N PRO A 1040 -8.16 -6.50 20.83
CA PRO A 1040 -8.76 -7.83 20.97
C PRO A 1040 -8.49 -8.47 22.36
N ASP A 1041 -9.29 -9.47 22.75
CA ASP A 1041 -9.22 -10.11 24.08
C ASP A 1041 -9.60 -11.60 24.06
N ASN A 1042 -9.01 -12.41 24.96
CA ASN A 1042 -9.30 -13.85 25.06
C ASN A 1042 -10.73 -14.18 25.56
N ASP A 1043 -11.41 -13.23 26.20
CA ASP A 1043 -12.82 -13.37 26.59
C ASP A 1043 -13.77 -13.27 25.38
N ILE A 1044 -13.28 -12.84 24.22
CA ILE A 1044 -14.05 -12.69 22.99
C ILE A 1044 -13.78 -13.87 22.07
N LYS A 1045 -14.64 -14.90 22.10
CA LYS A 1045 -14.43 -16.13 21.29
C LYS A 1045 -15.32 -16.21 20.06
N THR A 1046 -16.42 -15.46 20.06
CA THR A 1046 -17.41 -15.38 19.00
C THR A 1046 -17.70 -13.93 18.62
N TRP A 1047 -18.36 -13.73 17.49
CA TRP A 1047 -18.85 -12.40 17.14
C TRP A 1047 -19.92 -11.88 18.09
N THR A 1048 -20.70 -12.78 18.72
CA THR A 1048 -21.66 -12.39 19.75
C THR A 1048 -20.96 -11.86 21.00
N ASP A 1049 -19.83 -12.48 21.38
CA ASP A 1049 -19.00 -11.96 22.46
C ASP A 1049 -18.43 -10.59 22.08
N TYR A 1050 -17.96 -10.42 20.84
CA TYR A 1050 -17.42 -9.14 20.34
C TYR A 1050 -18.46 -8.02 20.45
N ASP A 1051 -19.65 -8.26 19.90
CA ASP A 1051 -20.77 -7.30 19.91
C ASP A 1051 -21.22 -6.97 21.36
N SER A 1052 -21.05 -7.90 22.32
CA SER A 1052 -21.39 -7.70 23.73
C SER A 1052 -20.28 -7.05 24.56
N PHE A 1053 -19.04 -7.23 24.13
CA PHE A 1053 -17.85 -6.75 24.81
C PHE A 1053 -17.61 -5.28 24.50
N LEU A 1054 -17.74 -4.85 23.24
CA LEU A 1054 -17.47 -3.48 22.83
C LEU A 1054 -18.30 -2.44 23.64
N PRO A 1055 -17.76 -1.23 23.86
CA PRO A 1055 -18.49 -0.16 24.52
C PRO A 1055 -19.84 0.12 23.84
N ARG A 1056 -20.85 0.51 24.62
CA ARG A 1056 -22.17 0.91 24.07
C ARG A 1056 -22.00 2.14 23.17
N SER A 1057 -22.92 2.33 22.21
CA SER A 1057 -22.86 3.36 21.16
C SER A 1057 -22.70 4.82 21.64
N SER A 1058 -22.77 5.10 22.94
CA SER A 1058 -22.55 6.41 23.55
C SER A 1058 -21.09 6.72 23.90
N THR A 1059 -20.19 5.74 23.82
CA THR A 1059 -18.77 5.87 24.21
C THR A 1059 -17.86 5.58 23.03
N SER A 1060 -16.94 6.50 22.72
CA SER A 1060 -15.94 6.32 21.67
C SER A 1060 -14.97 5.17 22.00
N GLN A 1061 -14.55 4.43 20.97
CA GLN A 1061 -13.55 3.36 21.12
C GLN A 1061 -12.24 3.94 21.68
N GLY A 1062 -11.57 3.20 22.57
CA GLY A 1062 -10.36 3.65 23.24
C GLY A 1062 -10.59 4.43 24.55
N HIS A 1063 -11.80 4.94 24.80
CA HIS A 1063 -12.14 5.62 26.07
C HIS A 1063 -12.62 4.63 27.14
N LEU A 1064 -12.75 5.13 28.38
CA LEU A 1064 -13.34 4.37 29.48
C LEU A 1064 -14.72 3.84 29.11
N HIS A 1065 -14.93 2.53 29.28
CA HIS A 1065 -16.18 1.90 28.89
C HIS A 1065 -17.36 2.22 29.82
N ASP A 1066 -17.08 2.50 31.11
CA ASP A 1066 -18.07 2.85 32.13
C ASP A 1066 -17.88 4.32 32.59
N PRO A 1067 -18.69 5.27 32.11
CA PRO A 1067 -18.57 6.67 32.47
C PRO A 1067 -18.96 6.96 33.94
N TYR A 1068 -19.59 6.01 34.63
CA TYR A 1068 -20.04 6.18 36.03
C TYR A 1068 -18.99 5.75 37.05
N MET A 1069 -17.89 5.10 36.63
CA MET A 1069 -16.79 4.75 37.54
C MET A 1069 -16.19 6.02 38.16
N PRO A 1070 -15.95 6.10 39.49
CA PRO A 1070 -15.34 7.28 40.12
C PRO A 1070 -13.92 7.57 39.62
N ALA A 1071 -13.51 8.84 39.50
CA ALA A 1071 -12.22 9.19 38.88
C ALA A 1071 -11.05 8.64 39.67
N LYS A 1072 -11.16 8.72 41.00
CA LYS A 1072 -10.20 8.12 41.92
C LYS A 1072 -9.98 6.63 41.66
N GLN A 1073 -11.05 5.88 41.39
CA GLN A 1073 -10.93 4.44 41.11
C GLN A 1073 -10.24 4.20 39.77
N VAL A 1074 -10.50 5.02 38.75
CA VAL A 1074 -9.81 4.93 37.46
C VAL A 1074 -8.30 5.14 37.64
N ARG A 1075 -7.90 6.21 38.32
CA ARG A 1075 -6.50 6.53 38.62
C ARG A 1075 -5.80 5.39 39.38
N GLU A 1076 -6.42 4.88 40.45
CA GLU A 1076 -5.88 3.75 41.23
C GLU A 1076 -5.71 2.46 40.41
N GLN A 1077 -6.49 2.26 39.34
CA GLN A 1077 -6.28 1.14 38.42
C GLN A 1077 -5.14 1.41 37.45
N LEU A 1078 -5.05 2.63 36.90
CA LEU A 1078 -3.97 3.02 36.00
C LEU A 1078 -2.60 3.03 36.69
N ASP A 1079 -2.52 3.35 37.98
CA ASP A 1079 -1.28 3.28 38.79
C ASP A 1079 -0.61 1.89 38.78
N LYS A 1080 -1.38 0.85 38.48
CA LYS A 1080 -0.90 -0.54 38.42
C LYS A 1080 -0.20 -0.85 37.10
N ILE A 1081 -0.45 -0.05 36.06
CA ILE A 1081 0.20 -0.21 34.76
C ILE A 1081 1.64 0.29 34.90
N ARG A 1082 2.57 -0.54 34.45
CA ARG A 1082 3.98 -0.20 34.24
C ARG A 1082 4.42 -0.79 32.92
N GLY A 1083 5.19 0.00 32.17
CA GLY A 1083 5.56 -0.31 30.79
C GLY A 1083 4.36 -0.55 29.89
N HIS A 1084 4.60 -1.24 28.78
CA HIS A 1084 3.64 -1.38 27.69
C HIS A 1084 3.20 -2.83 27.45
N LEU A 1085 3.84 -3.79 28.11
CA LEU A 1085 3.66 -5.20 27.82
C LEU A 1085 2.24 -5.70 28.18
N VAL A 1086 1.60 -6.40 27.25
CA VAL A 1086 0.31 -7.10 27.43
C VAL A 1086 0.36 -8.49 26.78
N TRP A 1087 -0.55 -9.39 27.17
CA TRP A 1087 -0.63 -10.74 26.56
C TRP A 1087 -1.27 -10.69 25.18
N MET A 1088 -0.68 -11.40 24.21
CA MET A 1088 -1.34 -11.60 22.92
C MET A 1088 -2.59 -12.48 23.09
N PRO A 1089 -3.78 -12.05 22.64
CA PRO A 1089 -5.02 -12.80 22.84
C PRO A 1089 -5.18 -13.93 21.82
N LEU A 1090 -4.48 -15.05 22.06
CA LEU A 1090 -4.45 -16.21 21.16
C LEU A 1090 -5.81 -16.92 20.94
N ASP A 1091 -6.79 -16.69 21.82
CA ASP A 1091 -8.14 -17.27 21.75
C ASP A 1091 -9.18 -16.31 21.15
N PHE A 1092 -8.78 -15.09 20.77
CA PHE A 1092 -9.68 -14.09 20.19
C PHE A 1092 -10.37 -14.61 18.91
N LEU A 1093 -11.70 -14.69 18.90
CA LEU A 1093 -12.51 -15.22 17.79
C LEU A 1093 -12.13 -16.64 17.37
N CYS A 1094 -11.64 -17.48 18.29
CA CYS A 1094 -11.21 -18.84 17.98
C CYS A 1094 -12.35 -19.79 17.55
N HIS A 1095 -13.62 -19.42 17.77
CA HIS A 1095 -14.78 -20.18 17.32
C HIS A 1095 -15.42 -19.63 16.04
N GLU A 1096 -14.81 -18.62 15.41
CA GLU A 1096 -15.32 -17.98 14.19
C GLU A 1096 -14.36 -18.19 13.02
N GLU A 1097 -14.92 -18.22 11.82
CA GLU A 1097 -14.13 -18.18 10.59
C GLU A 1097 -13.84 -16.70 10.26
N MET A 1098 -12.63 -16.25 10.61
CA MET A 1098 -12.23 -14.86 10.43
C MET A 1098 -12.02 -14.49 8.94
N ALA A 1099 -11.61 -15.46 8.11
CA ALA A 1099 -11.41 -15.29 6.67
C ALA A 1099 -12.58 -15.89 5.88
N VAL A 1100 -13.51 -15.04 5.40
CA VAL A 1100 -14.59 -15.47 4.51
C VAL A 1100 -14.09 -15.44 3.07
N LYS A 1101 -14.16 -16.57 2.35
CA LYS A 1101 -13.78 -16.64 0.93
C LYS A 1101 -14.68 -15.72 0.08
N GLY A 1102 -14.07 -14.73 -0.57
CA GLY A 1102 -14.75 -13.70 -1.37
C GLY A 1102 -13.80 -13.05 -2.39
N LEU A 1103 -14.27 -12.08 -3.18
CA LEU A 1103 -13.47 -11.44 -4.25
C LEU A 1103 -12.12 -10.82 -3.79
N GLN A 1104 -11.99 -10.47 -2.50
CA GLN A 1104 -10.76 -9.93 -1.89
C GLN A 1104 -9.76 -11.00 -1.41
N VAL A 1105 -10.20 -12.26 -1.22
CA VAL A 1105 -9.37 -13.43 -0.90
C VAL A 1105 -9.65 -14.46 -2.00
N ASN A 1106 -8.91 -14.37 -3.11
CA ASN A 1106 -9.13 -15.19 -4.29
C ASN A 1106 -7.99 -16.20 -4.48
N ALA A 1107 -8.24 -17.23 -5.28
CA ALA A 1107 -7.28 -18.32 -5.55
C ALA A 1107 -6.04 -17.89 -6.38
N VAL A 1108 -5.85 -16.58 -6.60
CA VAL A 1108 -4.66 -15.99 -7.24
C VAL A 1108 -3.79 -15.26 -6.20
N THR A 1109 -4.38 -14.84 -5.07
CA THR A 1109 -3.67 -14.31 -3.89
C THR A 1109 -3.44 -15.35 -2.79
N GLU A 1110 -4.21 -16.45 -2.77
CA GLU A 1110 -3.81 -17.78 -2.24
C GLU A 1110 -3.02 -18.54 -3.30
#